data_AF-A0A5N6BKC2-F1
#
_entry.id   AF-A0A5N6BKC2-F1
#
_cell.length_a   1.000
_cell.length_b   1.000
_cell.length_c   1.000
_cell.angle_alpha   90.00
_cell.angle_beta   90.00
_cell.angle_gamma   90.00
#
_symmetry.space_group_name_H-M   'P 1'
#
loop_
_entity.id
_entity.type
_entity.pdbx_description
1 polymer ?
#
loop_
_entity_poly.entity_id
_entity_poly.type
_entity_poly.pdbx_seq_one_letter_code
_entity_poly.pdbx_strand_id
1 'polypeptide(L)'
;MGPVTVVIGEKGGTQPPAPRASWHLRANAIVVAWIALTIAAALSPGVLPAPRWLVIHVFLLGAVTTAIVIWSEHFAAALLRVGASGRRWSITRLVALNAATIAVLYGVAAGPWPVAAAGAAAVVGVVVWHAAVLAGMLKRALPGPFRHVIGWYLAAAGALTVGGALGGLLAAHVGNGPMHERLHAAHAETNLFGWVALTVLGTLFTLWPTVLRTRLSPLTRRCSRLALRLAVAGLGLTLPGLLLGLRWVAVAGLTVYLAAAAVALAPVVETLRRRRPHTGAAWTLGAAVAWFGIALITDLVVVATHSADDLPAALEPLLPLVLAGFAAQVLLGSLMHLLPAVLGGGPVRFKQNAALLERGWPYRLAAANLGVPLVALPVPERVGLLGWVLVLTPAVAFVALAVTALVRARHPRGRVSPVPLGVVVGCLLTTAAVAVAVSGGAGPARLEVVPGVRRTVEVTLAAMRIRPAVISAPSGTVLTLRVTNADAQRHDLRLSTGDHTPMLGPGETAVVKLAPLAGTVDGSCTVAGHQAAGMTMRIVPAPAAASAEPAETGHAAMGRSGTRTGGRGTTLDPGAPMSPGWKPYDAALKPAAGGEEHRVEIRVEETDLEVAPGVHQRMWTFDGSVPGPTLRGKVGDVFVVTFVNGGTIGHGIDFHAGAVAPDGPMRTIDPGQRLTYRFRADRAGAWLYHCSTMPMSLHIANGMYGAVVIDPPDLPTVDREFVLVQGELYLGQPGQDDLGSRILEGRPDGWMFNGTAAGYDHVPLTATAGERVRIWVVAAGPGSGTAFHLVGVPFDTVYKEGAYLLKRGDPGGAQVLDLAPAQGGFAELVFPEAGHYPFVDHTMPRAEAGAHGLFAVSAP
;
A
#
# COMPACT_ATOMS: atom_id res chain seq x y z
N MET A 1 49.79 -19.47 69.25
CA MET A 1 49.31 -18.22 69.86
C MET A 1 49.82 -17.08 68.99
N GLY A 2 48.92 -16.25 68.45
CA GLY A 2 49.28 -15.20 67.48
C GLY A 2 49.88 -13.95 68.14
N PRO A 3 49.75 -12.75 67.54
CA PRO A 3 49.64 -12.34 66.13
C PRO A 3 50.73 -11.27 65.79
N VAL A 4 50.53 -10.44 64.75
CA VAL A 4 51.32 -9.23 64.31
C VAL A 4 52.37 -9.50 63.20
N THR A 5 52.55 -8.74 62.12
CA THR A 5 51.80 -7.75 61.31
C THR A 5 52.67 -7.55 60.06
N VAL A 6 52.12 -7.56 58.84
CA VAL A 6 52.76 -6.85 57.70
C VAL A 6 51.70 -6.08 56.90
N VAL A 7 51.77 -4.78 57.13
CA VAL A 7 51.35 -3.58 56.38
C VAL A 7 50.74 -3.80 54.98
N ILE A 8 49.48 -3.38 54.82
CA ILE A 8 48.88 -3.04 53.51
C ILE A 8 48.99 -1.53 53.33
N GLY A 9 49.77 -1.11 52.33
CA GLY A 9 49.76 0.26 51.83
C GLY A 9 48.59 0.48 50.86
N GLU A 10 47.81 1.53 51.12
CA GLU A 10 46.83 2.07 50.19
C GLU A 10 47.50 2.57 48.91
N LYS A 11 47.03 2.11 47.74
CA LYS A 11 46.93 2.93 46.53
C LYS A 11 45.74 2.48 45.69
N GLY A 12 44.85 3.44 45.42
CA GLY A 12 44.01 3.45 44.23
C GLY A 12 42.60 2.90 44.43
N GLY A 13 41.68 3.78 44.84
CA GLY A 13 40.25 3.54 44.76
C GLY A 13 39.84 3.12 43.36
N THR A 14 39.57 1.83 43.17
CA THR A 14 38.87 1.34 41.99
C THR A 14 37.40 1.59 42.22
N GLN A 15 36.83 2.54 41.47
CA GLN A 15 35.38 2.65 41.31
C GLN A 15 34.80 1.24 41.09
N PRO A 16 33.70 0.87 41.76
CA PRO A 16 33.05 -0.40 41.48
C PRO A 16 32.76 -0.47 39.98
N PRO A 17 33.03 -1.60 39.30
CA PRO A 17 32.82 -1.70 37.87
C PRO A 17 31.37 -1.31 37.57
N ALA A 18 31.20 -0.26 36.76
CA ALA A 18 29.88 0.20 36.34
C ALA A 18 29.07 -1.01 35.86
N PRO A 19 27.84 -1.21 36.36
CA PRO A 19 27.17 -2.50 36.24
C PRO A 19 27.00 -2.86 34.77
N ARG A 20 27.50 -4.04 34.39
CA ARG A 20 27.32 -4.66 33.05
C ARG A 20 25.85 -4.62 32.57
N ALA A 21 24.91 -4.58 33.52
CA ALA A 21 23.47 -4.48 33.31
C ALA A 21 22.99 -3.21 32.56
N SER A 22 23.71 -2.08 32.58
CA SER A 22 23.17 -0.80 32.09
C SER A 22 23.09 -0.64 30.56
N TRP A 23 23.97 -1.31 29.80
CA TRP A 23 24.02 -1.16 28.34
C TRP A 23 22.98 -2.01 27.63
N HIS A 24 22.97 -3.32 27.91
CA HIS A 24 22.00 -4.22 27.31
C HIS A 24 20.56 -3.81 27.68
N LEU A 25 20.35 -3.20 28.86
CA LEU A 25 19.08 -2.56 29.22
C LEU A 25 18.68 -1.44 28.24
N ARG A 26 19.60 -0.52 27.92
CA ARG A 26 19.35 0.59 26.98
C ARG A 26 19.15 0.07 25.56
N ALA A 27 19.94 -0.89 25.13
CA ALA A 27 19.85 -1.49 23.80
C ALA A 27 18.50 -2.23 23.60
N ASN A 28 18.05 -3.01 24.59
CA ASN A 28 16.75 -3.70 24.52
C ASN A 28 15.55 -2.75 24.63
N ALA A 29 15.71 -1.58 25.27
CA ALA A 29 14.66 -0.57 25.28
C ALA A 29 14.35 -0.03 23.87
N ILE A 30 15.36 0.04 22.98
CA ILE A 30 15.18 0.43 21.57
C ILE A 30 14.32 -0.61 20.83
N VAL A 31 14.57 -1.90 21.06
CA VAL A 31 13.76 -2.99 20.46
C VAL A 31 12.31 -2.89 20.92
N VAL A 32 12.07 -2.69 22.22
CA VAL A 32 10.71 -2.51 22.77
C VAL A 32 10.03 -1.27 22.20
N ALA A 33 10.77 -0.17 21.98
CA ALA A 33 10.24 1.03 21.37
C ALA A 33 9.80 0.79 19.91
N TRP A 34 10.60 0.07 19.11
CA TRP A 34 10.20 -0.32 17.75
C TRP A 34 8.97 -1.23 17.71
N ILE A 35 8.83 -2.16 18.67
CA ILE A 35 7.62 -2.98 18.79
C ILE A 35 6.41 -2.11 19.11
N ALA A 36 6.53 -1.20 20.08
CA ALA A 36 5.45 -0.28 20.44
C ALA A 36 5.04 0.60 19.25
N LEU A 37 6.02 1.06 18.48
CA LEU A 37 5.78 1.85 17.27
C LEU A 37 5.11 1.03 16.17
N THR A 38 5.52 -0.22 15.98
CA THR A 38 4.85 -1.15 15.04
C THR A 38 3.37 -1.28 15.39
N ILE A 39 3.06 -1.45 16.68
CA ILE A 39 1.68 -1.55 17.17
C ILE A 39 0.92 -0.25 16.92
N ALA A 40 1.53 0.90 17.23
CA ALA A 40 0.89 2.20 17.02
C ALA A 40 0.59 2.46 15.54
N ALA A 41 1.52 2.09 14.65
CA ALA A 41 1.34 2.18 13.20
C ALA A 41 0.24 1.23 12.70
N ALA A 42 0.18 0.00 13.22
CA ALA A 42 -0.87 -0.96 12.87
C ALA A 42 -2.27 -0.55 13.36
N LEU A 43 -2.37 0.16 14.49
CA LEU A 43 -3.65 0.60 15.08
C LEU A 43 -4.16 1.96 14.57
N SER A 44 -3.39 2.68 13.75
CA SER A 44 -3.75 4.03 13.30
C SER A 44 -3.90 4.17 11.77
N PRO A 45 -4.73 3.36 11.08
CA PRO A 45 -4.89 3.46 9.61
C PRO A 45 -5.30 4.84 9.11
N GLY A 46 -6.04 5.63 9.92
CA GLY A 46 -6.56 6.96 9.54
C GLY A 46 -5.69 8.17 9.93
N VAL A 47 -4.63 7.98 10.73
CA VAL A 47 -3.70 9.08 11.15
C VAL A 47 -2.38 9.00 10.38
N LEU A 48 -2.05 7.82 9.88
CA LEU A 48 -0.90 7.54 9.04
C LEU A 48 -1.45 6.92 7.76
N PRO A 49 -1.60 7.66 6.64
CA PRO A 49 -1.73 7.07 5.32
C PRO A 49 -0.39 6.41 4.94
N ALA A 50 0.01 5.42 5.74
CA ALA A 50 1.25 4.70 5.64
C ALA A 50 0.95 3.41 4.88
N PRO A 51 1.49 3.24 3.67
CA PRO A 51 1.34 1.98 2.96
C PRO A 51 1.84 0.81 3.80
N ARG A 52 1.18 -0.36 3.68
CA ARG A 52 1.42 -1.56 4.51
C ARG A 52 2.90 -1.93 4.64
N TRP A 53 3.69 -1.71 3.58
CA TRP A 53 5.13 -1.96 3.59
C TRP A 53 5.90 -1.13 4.62
N LEU A 54 5.42 0.07 5.01
CA LEU A 54 6.07 0.90 6.04
C LEU A 54 5.99 0.20 7.40
N VAL A 55 4.83 -0.37 7.75
CA VAL A 55 4.64 -1.11 9.00
C VAL A 55 5.54 -2.35 9.04
N ILE A 56 5.68 -3.04 7.91
CA ILE A 56 6.56 -4.20 7.76
C ILE A 56 8.03 -3.81 8.02
N HIS A 57 8.50 -2.70 7.46
CA HIS A 57 9.88 -2.24 7.65
C HIS A 57 10.12 -1.69 9.06
N VAL A 58 9.15 -0.97 9.64
CA VAL A 58 9.20 -0.55 11.06
C VAL A 58 9.40 -1.77 11.97
N PHE A 59 8.72 -2.89 11.66
CA PHE A 59 8.86 -4.12 12.42
C PHE A 59 10.16 -4.89 12.11
N LEU A 60 10.41 -5.25 10.85
CA LEU A 60 11.54 -6.10 10.47
C LEU A 60 12.87 -5.35 10.48
N LEU A 61 12.93 -4.17 9.86
CA LEU A 61 14.15 -3.36 9.82
C LEU A 61 14.36 -2.61 11.14
N GLY A 62 13.29 -2.14 11.79
CA GLY A 62 13.37 -1.52 13.11
C GLY A 62 13.59 -2.54 14.23
N ALA A 63 12.54 -3.26 14.64
CA ALA A 63 12.58 -4.13 15.83
C ALA A 63 13.47 -5.37 15.64
N VAL A 64 13.24 -6.16 14.58
CA VAL A 64 13.89 -7.46 14.39
C VAL A 64 15.38 -7.28 14.07
N THR A 65 15.75 -6.44 13.12
CA THR A 65 17.16 -6.21 12.73
C THR A 65 17.97 -5.62 13.89
N THR A 66 17.40 -4.68 14.64
CA THR A 66 18.03 -4.16 15.87
C THR A 66 18.27 -5.27 16.89
N ALA A 67 17.28 -6.13 17.12
CA ALA A 67 17.43 -7.28 18.01
C ALA A 67 18.51 -8.24 17.52
N ILE A 68 18.53 -8.57 16.23
CA ILE A 68 19.54 -9.45 15.61
C ILE A 68 20.94 -8.90 15.88
N VAL A 69 21.22 -7.64 15.56
CA VAL A 69 22.56 -7.05 15.70
C VAL A 69 23.03 -6.98 17.16
N ILE A 70 22.11 -6.76 18.11
CA ILE A 70 22.42 -6.77 19.56
C ILE A 70 22.77 -8.18 20.02
N TRP A 71 21.90 -9.15 19.69
CA TRP A 71 21.96 -10.49 20.27
C TRP A 71 22.96 -11.40 19.57
N SER A 72 23.16 -11.27 18.26
CA SER A 72 24.18 -12.04 17.54
C SER A 72 25.60 -11.74 18.03
N GLU A 73 25.94 -10.48 18.32
CA GLU A 73 27.24 -10.11 18.92
C GLU A 73 27.35 -10.66 20.34
N HIS A 74 26.30 -10.52 21.15
CA HIS A 74 26.29 -11.03 22.52
C HIS A 74 26.48 -12.56 22.54
N PHE A 75 25.74 -13.29 21.71
CA PHE A 75 25.89 -14.73 21.56
C PHE A 75 27.24 -15.11 21.00
N ALA A 76 27.77 -14.38 20.01
CA ALA A 76 29.11 -14.64 19.50
C ALA A 76 30.17 -14.51 20.58
N ALA A 77 30.11 -13.45 21.40
CA ALA A 77 31.02 -13.24 22.52
C ALA A 77 30.93 -14.39 23.54
N ALA A 78 29.69 -14.76 23.91
CA ALA A 78 29.43 -15.83 24.88
C ALA A 78 29.89 -17.22 24.37
N LEU A 79 29.54 -17.57 23.13
CA LEU A 79 29.82 -18.88 22.54
C LEU A 79 31.29 -19.07 22.17
N LEU A 80 31.96 -18.01 21.72
CA LEU A 80 33.39 -18.03 21.39
C LEU A 80 34.29 -17.76 22.60
N ARG A 81 33.71 -17.36 23.74
CA ARG A 81 34.44 -16.95 24.96
C ARG A 81 35.48 -15.86 24.70
N VAL A 82 35.14 -14.92 23.82
CA VAL A 82 35.97 -13.74 23.53
C VAL A 82 35.31 -12.50 24.08
N GLY A 83 36.10 -11.48 24.40
CA GLY A 83 35.55 -10.17 24.75
C GLY A 83 34.66 -9.63 23.62
N ALA A 84 33.51 -9.09 23.98
CA ALA A 84 32.66 -8.34 23.04
C ALA A 84 33.45 -7.17 22.44
N SER A 85 32.98 -6.60 21.32
CA SER A 85 33.63 -5.40 20.79
C SER A 85 33.62 -4.28 21.82
N GLY A 86 34.57 -3.35 21.71
CA GLY A 86 34.64 -2.22 22.64
C GLY A 86 33.28 -1.52 22.71
N ARG A 87 32.76 -1.30 23.92
CA ARG A 87 31.38 -0.81 24.16
C ARG A 87 30.99 0.39 23.29
N ARG A 88 31.95 1.29 23.03
CA ARG A 88 31.79 2.46 22.15
C ARG A 88 31.43 2.04 20.72
N TRP A 89 32.12 1.06 20.15
CA TRP A 89 31.87 0.55 18.80
C TRP A 89 30.53 -0.16 18.66
N SER A 90 30.11 -0.96 19.66
CA SER A 90 28.77 -1.55 19.67
C SER A 90 27.68 -0.47 19.69
N ILE A 91 27.88 0.60 20.47
CA ILE A 91 26.96 1.75 20.51
C ILE A 91 26.92 2.46 19.16
N THR A 92 28.07 2.82 18.59
CA THR A 92 28.16 3.52 17.30
C THR A 92 27.44 2.74 16.21
N ARG A 93 27.67 1.43 16.13
CA ARG A 93 27.03 0.57 15.13
C ARG A 93 25.52 0.49 15.32
N LEU A 94 25.03 0.43 16.57
CA LEU A 94 23.60 0.43 16.87
C LEU A 94 22.92 1.76 16.53
N VAL A 95 23.57 2.88 16.85
CA VAL A 95 23.07 4.22 16.50
C VAL A 95 23.05 4.40 14.99
N ALA A 96 24.13 4.01 14.30
CA ALA A 96 24.20 4.07 12.84
C ALA A 96 23.12 3.22 12.16
N LEU A 97 22.86 2.00 12.66
CA LEU A 97 21.79 1.14 12.14
C LEU A 97 20.41 1.81 12.26
N ASN A 98 20.11 2.38 13.43
CA ASN A 98 18.81 2.98 13.69
C ASN A 98 18.63 4.28 12.89
N ALA A 99 19.69 5.09 12.77
CA ALA A 99 19.68 6.28 11.91
C ALA A 99 19.47 5.92 10.43
N ALA A 100 20.17 4.88 9.94
CA ALA A 100 19.99 4.38 8.58
C ALA A 100 18.59 3.80 8.35
N THR A 101 18.03 3.09 9.33
CA THR A 101 16.65 2.58 9.30
C THR A 101 15.65 3.73 9.21
N ILE A 102 15.81 4.78 10.03
CA ILE A 102 14.96 5.97 9.97
C ILE A 102 15.10 6.65 8.61
N ALA A 103 16.30 6.74 8.04
CA ALA A 103 16.51 7.29 6.70
C ALA A 103 15.80 6.48 5.61
N VAL A 104 15.81 5.14 5.67
CA VAL A 104 15.01 4.28 4.79
C VAL A 104 13.52 4.59 4.94
N LEU A 105 13.00 4.52 6.17
CA LEU A 105 11.57 4.74 6.43
C LEU A 105 11.11 6.14 5.99
N TYR A 106 11.90 7.17 6.29
CA TYR A 106 11.63 8.54 5.87
C TYR A 106 11.74 8.72 4.36
N GLY A 107 12.79 8.21 3.72
CA GLY A 107 13.02 8.38 2.30
C GLY A 107 11.91 7.76 1.45
N VAL A 108 11.41 6.60 1.87
CA VAL A 108 10.31 5.94 1.16
C VAL A 108 8.94 6.56 1.52
N ALA A 109 8.73 7.06 2.75
CA ALA A 109 7.48 7.70 3.15
C ALA A 109 7.31 9.15 2.65
N ALA A 110 8.39 9.94 2.65
CA ALA A 110 8.37 11.37 2.34
C ALA A 110 8.78 11.70 0.89
N GLY A 111 9.17 10.68 0.10
CA GLY A 111 9.38 10.78 -1.34
C GLY A 111 10.80 11.02 -1.89
N PRO A 112 11.85 11.43 -1.14
CA PRO A 112 13.18 11.51 -1.72
C PRO A 112 13.81 10.11 -1.79
N TRP A 113 13.61 9.41 -2.91
CA TRP A 113 14.21 8.11 -3.15
C TRP A 113 15.73 8.05 -2.92
N PRO A 114 16.55 9.11 -3.16
CA PRO A 114 17.97 9.07 -2.85
C PRO A 114 18.24 8.89 -1.36
N VAL A 115 17.36 9.42 -0.48
CA VAL A 115 17.47 9.23 0.97
C VAL A 115 17.13 7.79 1.36
N ALA A 116 16.13 7.19 0.71
CA ALA A 116 15.82 5.77 0.91
C ALA A 116 16.96 4.85 0.44
N ALA A 117 17.49 5.10 -0.75
CA ALA A 117 18.61 4.36 -1.31
C ALA A 117 19.89 4.54 -0.48
N ALA A 118 20.20 5.76 -0.05
CA ALA A 118 21.33 6.04 0.84
C ALA A 118 21.14 5.40 2.22
N GLY A 119 19.91 5.43 2.76
CA GLY A 119 19.55 4.72 3.98
C GLY A 119 19.77 3.21 3.85
N ALA A 120 19.33 2.62 2.74
CA ALA A 120 19.51 1.19 2.46
C ALA A 120 21.01 0.84 2.33
N ALA A 121 21.78 1.65 1.60
CA ALA A 121 23.22 1.50 1.50
C ALA A 121 23.92 1.62 2.87
N ALA A 122 23.48 2.54 3.73
CA ALA A 122 23.99 2.69 5.09
C ALA A 122 23.63 1.49 5.98
N VAL A 123 22.40 0.94 5.88
CA VAL A 123 22.02 -0.32 6.56
C VAL A 123 22.96 -1.44 6.12
N VAL A 124 23.16 -1.61 4.81
CA VAL A 124 24.08 -2.61 4.25
C VAL A 124 25.49 -2.41 4.80
N GLY A 125 26.02 -1.19 4.80
CA GLY A 125 27.35 -0.88 5.33
C GLY A 125 27.50 -1.23 6.82
N VAL A 126 26.48 -0.93 7.63
CA VAL A 126 26.46 -1.26 9.06
C VAL A 126 26.42 -2.77 9.30
N VAL A 127 25.68 -3.51 8.46
CA VAL A 127 25.56 -4.97 8.55
C VAL A 127 26.85 -5.66 8.09
N VAL A 128 27.51 -5.16 7.04
CA VAL A 128 28.83 -5.61 6.61
C VAL A 128 29.87 -5.35 7.71
N TRP A 129 29.83 -4.17 8.34
CA TRP A 129 30.67 -3.88 9.50
C TRP A 129 30.39 -4.86 10.65
N HIS A 130 29.12 -5.14 10.95
CA HIS A 130 28.74 -6.11 11.96
C HIS A 130 29.28 -7.52 11.65
N ALA A 131 29.15 -7.98 10.40
CA ALA A 131 29.70 -9.25 9.93
C ALA A 131 31.23 -9.31 10.09
N ALA A 132 31.93 -8.22 9.77
CA ALA A 132 33.38 -8.12 9.97
C ALA A 132 33.78 -8.25 11.45
N VAL A 133 33.00 -7.67 12.37
CA VAL A 133 33.21 -7.84 13.82
C VAL A 133 33.04 -9.29 14.23
N LEU A 134 31.97 -9.97 13.79
CA LEU A 134 31.71 -11.38 14.09
C LEU A 134 32.82 -12.29 13.50
N ALA A 135 33.25 -12.02 12.27
CA ALA A 135 34.35 -12.74 11.62
C ALA A 135 35.68 -12.52 12.37
N GLY A 136 35.95 -11.30 12.83
CA GLY A 136 37.13 -10.98 13.64
C GLY A 136 37.10 -11.65 15.02
N MET A 137 35.93 -11.80 15.64
CA MET A 137 35.75 -12.61 16.86
C MET A 137 36.04 -14.09 16.58
N LEU A 138 35.54 -14.62 15.45
CA LEU A 138 35.77 -15.99 15.03
C LEU A 138 37.26 -16.27 14.76
N LYS A 139 37.98 -15.33 14.14
CA LYS A 139 39.43 -15.45 13.89
C LYS A 139 40.26 -15.46 15.19
N ARG A 140 39.88 -14.66 16.19
CA ARG A 140 40.58 -14.57 17.49
C ARG A 140 40.24 -15.71 18.44
N ALA A 141 39.08 -16.32 18.28
CA ALA A 141 38.64 -17.40 19.16
C ALA A 141 39.48 -18.66 18.95
N LEU A 142 39.75 -19.40 20.02
CA LEU A 142 40.32 -20.73 19.94
C LEU A 142 39.33 -21.71 19.28
N PRO A 143 39.81 -22.86 18.73
CA PRO A 143 38.93 -23.92 18.27
C PRO A 143 37.96 -24.32 19.39
N GLY A 144 36.66 -24.28 19.09
CA GLY A 144 35.61 -24.48 20.08
C GLY A 144 34.36 -25.11 19.46
N PRO A 145 33.54 -25.79 20.27
CA PRO A 145 32.41 -26.58 19.77
C PRO A 145 31.37 -25.73 19.06
N PHE A 146 31.19 -24.45 19.44
CA PHE A 146 30.11 -23.57 18.96
C PHE A 146 30.47 -22.64 17.81
N ARG A 147 31.70 -22.75 17.26
CA ARG A 147 32.16 -21.90 16.13
C ARG A 147 31.26 -21.97 14.90
N HIS A 148 30.58 -23.09 14.70
CA HIS A 148 29.69 -23.32 13.55
C HIS A 148 28.44 -22.43 13.56
N VAL A 149 27.99 -21.98 14.75
CA VAL A 149 26.81 -21.12 14.88
C VAL A 149 27.06 -19.74 14.26
N ILE A 150 28.28 -19.22 14.37
CA ILE A 150 28.65 -17.90 13.85
C ILE A 150 28.54 -17.84 12.32
N GLY A 151 28.74 -18.96 11.63
CA GLY A 151 28.56 -19.06 10.18
C GLY A 151 27.14 -18.71 9.74
N TRP A 152 26.12 -18.99 10.56
CA TRP A 152 24.74 -18.60 10.27
C TRP A 152 24.54 -17.09 10.31
N TYR A 153 25.12 -16.41 11.29
CA TYR A 153 25.05 -14.95 11.39
C TYR A 153 25.78 -14.26 10.23
N LEU A 154 26.90 -14.83 9.78
CA LEU A 154 27.62 -14.33 8.61
C LEU A 154 26.82 -14.54 7.32
N ALA A 155 26.20 -15.71 7.14
CA ALA A 155 25.34 -15.99 5.99
C ALA A 155 24.08 -15.10 5.99
N ALA A 156 23.45 -14.91 7.15
CA ALA A 156 22.33 -13.98 7.31
C ALA A 156 22.73 -12.54 6.93
N ALA A 157 23.89 -12.06 7.41
CA ALA A 157 24.39 -10.74 7.04
C ALA A 157 24.63 -10.60 5.54
N GLY A 158 25.15 -11.64 4.88
CA GLY A 158 25.28 -11.68 3.43
C GLY A 158 23.93 -11.58 2.71
N ALA A 159 22.90 -12.28 3.21
CA ALA A 159 21.55 -12.16 2.68
C ALA A 159 20.99 -10.74 2.85
N LEU A 160 21.14 -10.10 4.01
CA LEU A 160 20.70 -8.71 4.18
C LEU A 160 21.48 -7.72 3.29
N THR A 161 22.76 -7.99 3.00
CA THR A 161 23.50 -7.18 2.00
C THR A 161 22.83 -7.24 0.63
N VAL A 162 22.45 -8.43 0.19
CA VAL A 162 21.74 -8.61 -1.09
C VAL A 162 20.33 -8.03 -1.04
N GLY A 163 19.54 -8.38 -0.01
CA GLY A 163 18.19 -7.88 0.18
C GLY A 163 18.13 -6.36 0.32
N GLY A 164 19.08 -5.75 1.03
CA GLY A 164 19.21 -4.29 1.17
C GLY A 164 19.58 -3.60 -0.14
N ALA A 165 20.44 -4.22 -0.97
CA ALA A 165 20.73 -3.72 -2.31
C ALA A 165 19.48 -3.76 -3.21
N LEU A 166 18.74 -4.88 -3.21
CA LEU A 166 17.46 -5.00 -3.92
C LEU A 166 16.45 -3.95 -3.43
N GLY A 167 16.38 -3.71 -2.11
CA GLY A 167 15.52 -2.68 -1.53
C GLY A 167 15.91 -1.26 -1.96
N GLY A 168 17.21 -0.98 -2.09
CA GLY A 168 17.71 0.29 -2.63
C GLY A 168 17.37 0.48 -4.11
N LEU A 169 17.43 -0.58 -4.91
CA LEU A 169 17.02 -0.58 -6.33
C LEU A 169 15.51 -0.34 -6.46
N LEU A 170 14.70 -1.01 -5.64
CA LEU A 170 13.25 -0.80 -5.56
C LEU A 170 12.93 0.65 -5.17
N ALA A 171 13.60 1.19 -4.16
CA ALA A 171 13.43 2.58 -3.76
C ALA A 171 13.83 3.56 -4.89
N ALA A 172 14.87 3.24 -5.64
CA ALA A 172 15.32 4.02 -6.80
C ALA A 172 14.46 3.82 -8.06
N HIS A 173 13.37 3.05 -7.97
CA HIS A 173 12.47 2.76 -9.09
C HIS A 173 13.20 2.11 -10.29
N VAL A 174 14.19 1.27 -10.01
CA VAL A 174 14.94 0.56 -11.05
C VAL A 174 14.13 -0.65 -11.53
N GLY A 175 13.81 -0.68 -12.83
CA GLY A 175 13.03 -1.74 -13.46
C GLY A 175 11.54 -1.43 -13.51
N ASN A 176 10.91 -1.74 -14.66
CA ASN A 176 9.49 -1.46 -14.92
C ASN A 176 8.71 -2.78 -15.11
N GLY A 177 7.42 -2.77 -14.80
CA GLY A 177 6.52 -3.91 -15.03
C GLY A 177 6.98 -5.20 -14.33
N PRO A 178 7.06 -6.35 -15.04
CA PRO A 178 7.43 -7.65 -14.46
C PRO A 178 8.78 -7.67 -13.71
N MET A 179 9.74 -6.84 -14.12
CA MET A 179 11.03 -6.75 -13.43
C MET A 179 10.88 -6.17 -12.02
N HIS A 180 9.97 -5.21 -11.84
CA HIS A 180 9.68 -4.62 -10.53
C HIS A 180 9.10 -5.67 -9.57
N GLU A 181 8.13 -6.46 -10.06
CA GLU A 181 7.48 -7.53 -9.28
C GLU A 181 8.48 -8.63 -8.87
N ARG A 182 9.37 -9.03 -9.79
CA ARG A 182 10.43 -10.02 -9.49
C ARG A 182 11.45 -9.47 -8.49
N LEU A 183 11.83 -8.20 -8.61
CA LEU A 183 12.70 -7.53 -7.63
C LEU A 183 12.05 -7.47 -6.25
N HIS A 184 10.75 -7.19 -6.18
CA HIS A 184 9.98 -7.16 -4.94
C HIS A 184 9.92 -8.54 -4.27
N ALA A 185 9.59 -9.60 -5.01
CA ALA A 185 9.60 -10.97 -4.51
C ALA A 185 11.01 -11.38 -4.02
N ALA A 186 12.04 -11.14 -4.84
CA ALA A 186 13.43 -11.42 -4.50
C ALA A 186 13.91 -10.68 -3.24
N HIS A 187 13.52 -9.42 -3.07
CA HIS A 187 13.80 -8.63 -1.87
C HIS A 187 13.14 -9.24 -0.63
N ALA A 188 11.85 -9.58 -0.71
CA ALA A 188 11.11 -10.17 0.40
C ALA A 188 11.73 -11.51 0.84
N GLU A 189 11.92 -12.43 -0.11
CA GLU A 189 12.48 -13.77 0.08
C GLU A 189 13.87 -13.74 0.73
N THR A 190 14.76 -12.90 0.19
CA THR A 190 16.14 -12.78 0.69
C THR A 190 16.17 -12.23 2.13
N ASN A 191 15.27 -11.32 2.49
CA ASN A 191 15.24 -10.76 3.84
C ASN A 191 14.52 -11.68 4.85
N LEU A 192 13.42 -12.32 4.46
CA LEU A 192 12.65 -13.20 5.34
C LEU A 192 13.37 -14.54 5.58
N PHE A 193 13.72 -15.27 4.52
CA PHE A 193 14.38 -16.56 4.63
C PHE A 193 15.91 -16.46 4.73
N GLY A 194 16.50 -15.36 4.30
CA GLY A 194 17.92 -15.09 4.49
C GLY A 194 18.20 -14.40 5.82
N TRP A 195 17.94 -13.09 5.92
CA TRP A 195 18.33 -12.30 7.11
C TRP A 195 17.67 -12.80 8.40
N VAL A 196 16.34 -12.93 8.42
CA VAL A 196 15.60 -13.31 9.62
C VAL A 196 15.74 -14.81 9.90
N ALA A 197 15.33 -15.67 8.97
CA ALA A 197 15.27 -17.11 9.25
C ALA A 197 16.65 -17.76 9.50
N LEU A 198 17.71 -17.41 8.76
CA LEU A 198 19.05 -17.97 9.03
C LEU A 198 19.56 -17.55 10.41
N THR A 199 19.28 -16.32 10.83
CA THR A 199 19.64 -15.85 12.18
C THR A 199 18.91 -16.65 13.24
N VAL A 200 17.60 -16.87 13.07
CA VAL A 200 16.79 -17.65 14.01
C VAL A 200 17.24 -19.10 14.06
N LEU A 201 17.37 -19.78 12.91
CA LEU A 201 17.82 -21.18 12.82
C LEU A 201 19.20 -21.38 13.46
N GLY A 202 20.15 -20.48 13.20
CA GLY A 202 21.47 -20.49 13.83
C GLY A 202 21.38 -20.35 15.35
N THR A 203 20.54 -19.42 15.83
CA THR A 203 20.35 -19.15 17.27
C THR A 203 19.66 -20.32 17.98
N LEU A 204 18.70 -20.98 17.34
CA LEU A 204 17.90 -22.06 17.92
C LEU A 204 18.75 -23.23 18.44
N PHE A 205 19.87 -23.56 17.76
CA PHE A 205 20.78 -24.61 18.22
C PHE A 205 21.27 -24.40 19.65
N THR A 206 21.38 -23.14 20.11
CA THR A 206 21.88 -22.83 21.46
C THR A 206 20.78 -22.30 22.37
N LEU A 207 19.87 -21.48 21.84
CA LEU A 207 18.80 -20.87 22.63
C LEU A 207 17.74 -21.90 23.05
N TRP A 208 17.34 -22.80 22.17
CA TRP A 208 16.30 -23.79 22.46
C TRP A 208 16.63 -24.70 23.67
N PRO A 209 17.78 -25.39 23.72
CA PRO A 209 18.13 -26.20 24.89
C PRO A 209 18.34 -25.34 26.15
N THR A 210 18.78 -24.08 26.00
CA THR A 210 18.93 -23.13 27.12
C THR A 210 17.58 -22.77 27.74
N VAL A 211 16.59 -22.44 26.90
CA VAL A 211 15.21 -22.13 27.32
C VAL A 211 14.56 -23.36 27.98
N LEU A 212 14.73 -24.54 27.39
CA LEU A 212 14.24 -25.80 27.98
C LEU A 212 15.03 -26.26 29.21
N ARG A 213 16.21 -25.67 29.48
CA ARG A 213 17.15 -26.10 30.52
C ARG A 213 17.51 -27.59 30.36
N THR A 214 17.87 -27.98 29.15
CA THR A 214 18.30 -29.35 28.80
C THR A 214 19.67 -29.34 28.13
N ARG A 215 20.33 -30.50 28.09
CA ARG A 215 21.63 -30.63 27.44
C ARG A 215 21.48 -30.54 25.92
N LEU A 216 22.48 -29.94 25.27
CA LEU A 216 22.59 -29.88 23.82
C LEU A 216 22.60 -31.30 23.22
N SER A 217 21.93 -31.50 22.09
CA SER A 217 22.02 -32.73 21.31
C SER A 217 23.45 -32.92 20.76
N PRO A 218 23.99 -34.15 20.74
CA PRO A 218 25.27 -34.44 20.10
C PRO A 218 25.23 -34.21 18.57
N LEU A 219 24.04 -34.25 17.95
CA LEU A 219 23.87 -34.06 16.51
C LEU A 219 24.05 -32.60 16.07
N THR A 220 23.94 -31.63 17.00
CA THR A 220 23.91 -30.19 16.71
C THR A 220 25.02 -29.75 15.77
N ARG A 221 26.27 -30.19 16.00
CA ARG A 221 27.41 -29.75 15.18
C ARG A 221 27.32 -30.23 13.73
N ARG A 222 26.88 -31.49 13.52
CA ARG A 222 26.74 -32.09 12.18
C ARG A 222 25.56 -31.46 11.45
N CYS A 223 24.39 -31.46 12.08
CA CYS A 223 23.16 -30.88 11.54
C CYS A 223 23.34 -29.40 11.20
N SER A 224 23.93 -28.60 12.10
CA SER A 224 24.15 -27.19 11.83
C SER A 224 25.03 -26.93 10.60
N ARG A 225 26.11 -27.69 10.39
CA ARG A 225 27.00 -27.46 9.25
C ARG A 225 26.34 -27.85 7.94
N LEU A 226 25.63 -28.98 7.94
CA LEU A 226 24.91 -29.45 6.75
C LEU A 226 23.75 -28.51 6.41
N ALA A 227 22.92 -28.16 7.40
CA ALA A 227 21.79 -27.26 7.21
C ALA A 227 22.25 -25.88 6.73
N LEU A 228 23.35 -25.31 7.24
CA LEU A 228 23.84 -24.02 6.74
C LEU A 228 24.23 -24.09 5.26
N ARG A 229 24.94 -25.14 4.84
CA ARG A 229 25.33 -25.33 3.44
C ARG A 229 24.11 -25.46 2.54
N LEU A 230 23.13 -26.26 2.94
CA LEU A 230 21.88 -26.44 2.21
C LEU A 230 21.07 -25.14 2.16
N ALA A 231 20.97 -24.40 3.26
CA ALA A 231 20.19 -23.16 3.31
C ALA A 231 20.80 -22.07 2.41
N VAL A 232 22.14 -21.92 2.42
CA VAL A 232 22.83 -20.99 1.52
C VAL A 232 22.69 -21.42 0.06
N ALA A 233 22.82 -22.71 -0.24
CA ALA A 233 22.61 -23.22 -1.60
C ALA A 233 21.16 -23.03 -2.07
N GLY A 234 20.18 -23.31 -1.20
CA GLY A 234 18.76 -23.12 -1.48
C GLY A 234 18.40 -21.67 -1.77
N LEU A 235 18.84 -20.72 -0.93
CA LEU A 235 18.66 -19.29 -1.19
C LEU A 235 19.40 -18.83 -2.46
N GLY A 236 20.62 -19.34 -2.67
CA GLY A 236 21.43 -19.03 -3.85
C GLY A 236 20.83 -19.53 -5.17
N LEU A 237 19.94 -20.53 -5.13
CA LEU A 237 19.13 -20.98 -6.27
C LEU A 237 17.80 -20.22 -6.37
N THR A 238 17.15 -19.98 -5.22
CA THR A 238 15.84 -19.32 -5.16
C THR A 238 15.90 -17.92 -5.75
N LEU A 239 16.88 -17.12 -5.32
CA LEU A 239 17.04 -15.74 -5.73
C LEU A 239 17.19 -15.54 -7.26
N PRO A 240 18.17 -16.15 -7.95
CA PRO A 240 18.26 -16.04 -9.40
C PRO A 240 17.06 -16.69 -10.10
N GLY A 241 16.47 -17.74 -9.52
CA GLY A 241 15.22 -18.31 -10.01
C GLY A 241 14.08 -17.29 -10.07
N LEU A 242 13.90 -16.49 -9.02
CA LEU A 242 12.91 -15.43 -8.96
C LEU A 242 13.24 -14.25 -9.89
N LEU A 243 14.48 -13.73 -9.83
CA LEU A 243 14.91 -12.58 -10.63
C LEU A 243 14.84 -12.84 -12.14
N LEU A 244 15.18 -14.06 -12.57
CA LEU A 244 15.17 -14.45 -13.98
C LEU A 244 13.81 -15.01 -14.44
N GLY A 245 12.80 -15.10 -13.56
CA GLY A 245 11.51 -15.72 -13.86
C GLY A 245 11.57 -17.24 -14.08
N LEU A 246 12.64 -17.90 -13.65
CA LEU A 246 12.85 -19.34 -13.76
C LEU A 246 12.18 -20.07 -12.58
N ARG A 247 10.85 -20.16 -12.62
CA ARG A 247 10.02 -20.73 -11.54
C ARG A 247 10.54 -22.05 -10.98
N TRP A 248 10.87 -23.01 -11.83
CA TRP A 248 11.31 -24.34 -11.36
C TRP A 248 12.69 -24.32 -10.68
N VAL A 249 13.54 -23.36 -11.02
CA VAL A 249 14.80 -23.12 -10.29
C VAL A 249 14.49 -22.56 -8.90
N ALA A 250 13.51 -21.65 -8.79
CA ALA A 250 13.06 -21.14 -7.50
C ALA A 250 12.45 -22.24 -6.62
N VAL A 251 11.57 -23.08 -7.18
CA VAL A 251 10.99 -24.26 -6.50
C VAL A 251 12.08 -25.23 -6.04
N ALA A 252 13.08 -25.53 -6.88
CA ALA A 252 14.20 -26.38 -6.49
C ALA A 252 15.01 -25.76 -5.34
N GLY A 253 15.27 -24.45 -5.40
CA GLY A 253 15.93 -23.70 -4.34
C GLY A 253 15.19 -23.77 -3.00
N LEU A 254 13.89 -23.49 -3.00
CA LEU A 254 13.03 -23.56 -1.81
C LEU A 254 12.90 -24.99 -1.28
N THR A 255 12.89 -26.00 -2.15
CA THR A 255 12.89 -27.41 -1.74
C THR A 255 14.19 -27.77 -1.01
N VAL A 256 15.34 -27.32 -1.53
CA VAL A 256 16.65 -27.47 -0.85
C VAL A 256 16.66 -26.71 0.48
N TYR A 257 16.06 -25.52 0.53
CA TYR A 257 15.93 -24.73 1.76
C TYR A 257 15.02 -25.42 2.80
N LEU A 258 13.92 -26.04 2.38
CA LEU A 258 13.04 -26.85 3.24
C LEU A 258 13.78 -28.05 3.82
N ALA A 259 14.61 -28.74 3.01
CA ALA A 259 15.49 -29.79 3.51
C ALA A 259 16.50 -29.25 4.53
N ALA A 260 17.05 -28.04 4.30
CA ALA A 260 17.93 -27.37 5.24
C ALA A 260 17.26 -27.10 6.59
N ALA A 261 16.02 -26.59 6.57
CA ALA A 261 15.20 -26.35 7.75
C ALA A 261 14.94 -27.66 8.52
N ALA A 262 14.55 -28.74 7.82
CA ALA A 262 14.33 -30.05 8.43
C ALA A 262 15.60 -30.58 9.14
N VAL A 263 16.76 -30.48 8.50
CA VAL A 263 18.05 -30.85 9.10
C VAL A 263 18.38 -29.98 10.31
N ALA A 264 18.10 -28.67 10.25
CA ALA A 264 18.34 -27.75 11.36
C ALA A 264 17.43 -28.03 12.57
N LEU A 265 16.19 -28.47 12.32
CA LEU A 265 15.21 -28.76 13.37
C LEU A 265 15.36 -30.15 14.00
N ALA A 266 16.10 -31.08 13.38
CA ALA A 266 16.28 -32.42 13.95
C ALA A 266 16.86 -32.41 15.40
N PRO A 267 17.92 -31.64 15.74
CA PRO A 267 18.40 -31.52 17.12
C PRO A 267 17.41 -30.80 18.06
N VAL A 268 16.59 -29.89 17.52
CA VAL A 268 15.53 -29.16 18.26
C VAL A 268 14.41 -30.13 18.67
N VAL A 269 14.00 -31.01 17.76
CA VAL A 269 13.01 -32.06 18.03
C VAL A 269 13.57 -33.10 19.01
N GLU A 270 14.84 -33.49 18.90
CA GLU A 270 15.46 -34.41 19.84
C GLU A 270 15.49 -33.85 21.27
N THR A 271 15.85 -32.56 21.42
CA THR A 271 15.86 -31.90 22.73
C THR A 271 14.45 -31.72 23.30
N LEU A 272 13.45 -31.48 22.45
CA LEU A 272 12.03 -31.45 22.82
C LEU A 272 11.54 -32.81 23.36
N ARG A 273 11.96 -33.93 22.75
CA ARG A 273 11.63 -35.28 23.22
C ARG A 273 12.21 -35.57 24.61
N ARG A 274 13.36 -34.98 24.94
CA ARG A 274 14.01 -35.13 26.27
C ARG A 274 13.34 -34.27 27.35
N ARG A 275 12.88 -33.07 27.02
CA ARG A 275 12.24 -32.16 27.98
C ARG A 275 11.17 -31.31 27.30
N ARG A 276 9.93 -31.47 27.76
CA ARG A 276 8.79 -30.72 27.22
C ARG A 276 8.86 -29.22 27.57
N PRO A 277 8.26 -28.35 26.72
CA PRO A 277 8.16 -26.92 27.00
C PRO A 277 7.32 -26.70 28.26
N HIS A 278 7.85 -25.90 29.18
CA HIS A 278 7.20 -25.65 30.49
C HIS A 278 7.15 -24.16 30.86
N THR A 279 7.59 -23.29 29.94
CA THR A 279 7.60 -21.84 30.12
C THR A 279 6.93 -21.16 28.93
N GLY A 280 6.40 -19.95 29.14
CA GLY A 280 5.78 -19.18 28.06
C GLY A 280 6.76 -18.90 26.91
N ALA A 281 8.03 -18.62 27.23
CA ALA A 281 9.10 -18.46 26.24
C ALA A 281 9.29 -19.72 25.37
N ALA A 282 9.31 -20.92 25.97
CA ALA A 282 9.51 -22.17 25.25
C ALA A 282 8.33 -22.47 24.30
N TRP A 283 7.10 -22.29 24.76
CA TRP A 283 5.91 -22.50 23.94
C TRP A 283 5.79 -21.51 22.78
N THR A 284 6.08 -20.23 23.03
CA THR A 284 6.04 -19.20 21.99
C THR A 284 7.12 -19.44 20.92
N LEU A 285 8.33 -19.81 21.32
CA LEU A 285 9.39 -20.19 20.38
C LEU A 285 9.04 -21.45 19.59
N GLY A 286 8.43 -22.46 20.24
CA GLY A 286 7.99 -23.69 19.57
C GLY A 286 6.90 -23.43 18.54
N ALA A 287 5.91 -22.61 18.89
CA ALA A 287 4.86 -22.19 17.96
C ALA A 287 5.43 -21.39 16.78
N ALA A 288 6.39 -20.49 17.03
CA ALA A 288 7.05 -19.77 15.95
C ALA A 288 7.78 -20.67 14.95
N VAL A 289 8.44 -21.74 15.44
CA VAL A 289 9.10 -22.74 14.59
C VAL A 289 8.07 -23.54 13.77
N ALA A 290 6.91 -23.85 14.34
CA ALA A 290 5.83 -24.50 13.60
C ALA A 290 5.29 -23.58 12.49
N TRP A 291 5.02 -22.32 12.79
CA TRP A 291 4.59 -21.33 11.79
C TRP A 291 5.64 -21.07 10.71
N PHE A 292 6.93 -21.09 11.05
CA PHE A 292 8.00 -21.05 10.05
C PHE A 292 7.90 -22.20 9.04
N GLY A 293 7.67 -23.43 9.53
CA GLY A 293 7.47 -24.59 8.66
C GLY A 293 6.24 -24.43 7.76
N ILE A 294 5.11 -23.98 8.33
CA ILE A 294 3.88 -23.72 7.58
C ILE A 294 4.12 -22.65 6.51
N ALA A 295 4.73 -21.52 6.89
CA ALA A 295 5.02 -20.44 5.97
C ALA A 295 5.94 -20.88 4.84
N LEU A 296 7.02 -21.61 5.13
CA LEU A 296 7.95 -22.11 4.11
C LEU A 296 7.30 -23.12 3.16
N ILE A 297 6.43 -23.99 3.66
CA ILE A 297 5.67 -24.93 2.81
C ILE A 297 4.66 -24.18 1.94
N THR A 298 3.95 -23.22 2.52
CA THR A 298 2.95 -22.42 1.79
C THR A 298 3.62 -21.59 0.70
N ASP A 299 4.74 -20.95 1.02
CA ASP A 299 5.57 -20.19 0.10
C ASP A 299 6.06 -21.08 -1.07
N LEU A 300 6.60 -22.26 -0.78
CA LEU A 300 6.96 -23.25 -1.80
C LEU A 300 5.78 -23.63 -2.69
N VAL A 301 4.59 -23.84 -2.13
CA VAL A 301 3.37 -24.16 -2.89
C VAL A 301 2.95 -22.98 -3.78
N VAL A 302 2.99 -21.75 -3.26
CA VAL A 302 2.65 -20.54 -4.03
C VAL A 302 3.63 -20.35 -5.18
N VAL A 303 4.94 -20.43 -4.93
CA VAL A 303 5.98 -20.35 -5.96
C VAL A 303 5.85 -21.48 -6.99
N ALA A 304 5.41 -22.67 -6.60
CA ALA A 304 5.19 -23.78 -7.53
C ALA A 304 3.93 -23.61 -8.40
N THR A 305 2.91 -22.93 -7.91
CA THR A 305 1.58 -22.85 -8.55
C THR A 305 1.37 -21.57 -9.35
N HIS A 306 2.00 -20.46 -8.97
CA HIS A 306 1.82 -19.15 -9.61
C HIS A 306 2.91 -18.85 -10.64
N SER A 307 2.68 -17.86 -11.49
CA SER A 307 3.73 -17.31 -12.36
C SER A 307 4.69 -16.44 -11.53
N ALA A 308 5.89 -16.14 -12.07
CA ALA A 308 6.84 -15.27 -11.37
C ALA A 308 6.33 -13.82 -11.23
N ASP A 309 5.41 -13.40 -12.11
CA ASP A 309 4.92 -12.02 -12.19
C ASP A 309 3.72 -11.81 -11.27
N ASP A 310 2.93 -12.86 -10.99
CA ASP A 310 1.81 -12.83 -10.04
C ASP A 310 2.24 -13.09 -8.58
N LEU A 311 3.52 -13.44 -8.39
CA LEU A 311 4.02 -13.93 -7.12
C LEU A 311 3.90 -12.91 -5.97
N PRO A 312 4.20 -11.61 -6.16
CA PRO A 312 4.01 -10.62 -5.10
C PRO A 312 2.56 -10.53 -4.62
N ALA A 313 1.59 -10.55 -5.53
CA ALA A 313 0.16 -10.52 -5.20
C ALA A 313 -0.28 -11.79 -4.48
N ALA A 314 0.24 -12.96 -4.86
CA ALA A 314 -0.07 -14.23 -4.20
C ALA A 314 0.59 -14.38 -2.81
N LEU A 315 1.77 -13.78 -2.60
CA LEU A 315 2.49 -13.82 -1.32
C LEU A 315 2.01 -12.76 -0.31
N GLU A 316 1.46 -11.62 -0.76
CA GLU A 316 1.02 -10.54 0.13
C GLU A 316 0.03 -11.01 1.22
N PRO A 317 -1.04 -11.78 0.91
CA PRO A 317 -1.96 -12.28 1.93
C PRO A 317 -1.31 -13.21 2.95
N LEU A 318 -0.16 -13.81 2.62
CA LEU A 318 0.55 -14.78 3.46
C LEU A 318 1.59 -14.12 4.37
N LEU A 319 1.90 -12.85 4.19
CA LEU A 319 2.81 -12.08 5.06
C LEU A 319 2.49 -12.20 6.56
N PRO A 320 1.22 -12.21 7.02
CA PRO A 320 0.89 -12.43 8.43
C PRO A 320 1.43 -13.76 8.99
N LEU A 321 1.53 -14.82 8.19
CA LEU A 321 2.12 -16.10 8.62
C LEU A 321 3.58 -15.93 9.02
N VAL A 322 4.34 -15.18 8.22
CA VAL A 322 5.78 -14.94 8.47
C VAL A 322 5.98 -13.87 9.53
N LEU A 323 5.25 -12.75 9.46
CA LEU A 323 5.42 -11.61 10.35
C LEU A 323 4.90 -11.91 11.76
N ALA A 324 3.63 -12.31 11.88
CA ALA A 324 2.99 -12.56 13.17
C ALA A 324 3.22 -14.00 13.64
N GLY A 325 3.09 -14.99 12.75
CA GLY A 325 3.26 -16.41 13.09
C GLY A 325 4.70 -16.75 13.46
N PHE A 326 5.68 -16.27 12.69
CA PHE A 326 7.10 -16.56 12.90
C PHE A 326 7.87 -15.43 13.60
N ALA A 327 8.15 -14.32 12.91
CA ALA A 327 9.11 -13.31 13.37
C ALA A 327 8.71 -12.66 14.71
N ALA A 328 7.44 -12.27 14.87
CA ALA A 328 6.93 -11.69 16.12
C ALA A 328 6.99 -12.69 17.27
N GLN A 329 6.54 -13.94 17.07
CA GLN A 329 6.60 -14.95 18.11
C GLN A 329 8.05 -15.29 18.49
N VAL A 330 9.00 -15.35 17.55
CA VAL A 330 10.42 -15.51 17.88
C VAL A 330 10.93 -14.33 18.72
N LEU A 331 10.62 -13.10 18.33
CA LEU A 331 11.06 -11.90 19.04
C LEU A 331 10.48 -11.86 20.47
N LEU A 332 9.18 -12.05 20.62
CA LEU A 332 8.51 -12.06 21.92
C LEU A 332 9.00 -13.23 22.79
N GLY A 333 9.09 -14.44 22.22
CA GLY A 333 9.56 -15.65 22.90
C GLY A 333 11.00 -15.53 23.40
N SER A 334 11.89 -15.03 22.54
CA SER A 334 13.30 -14.82 22.90
C SER A 334 13.46 -13.73 23.96
N LEU A 335 12.76 -12.60 23.85
CA LEU A 335 12.84 -11.52 24.83
C LEU A 335 12.23 -11.91 26.19
N MET A 336 11.18 -12.74 26.23
CA MET A 336 10.67 -13.29 27.49
C MET A 336 11.76 -14.05 28.28
N HIS A 337 12.68 -14.73 27.58
CA HIS A 337 13.79 -15.45 28.20
C HIS A 337 15.03 -14.58 28.45
N LEU A 338 15.40 -13.75 27.47
CA LEU A 338 16.67 -13.03 27.43
C LEU A 338 16.63 -11.72 28.23
N LEU A 339 15.49 -11.02 28.26
CA LEU A 339 15.37 -9.76 28.98
C LEU A 339 15.64 -9.93 30.49
N PRO A 340 15.08 -10.93 31.20
CA PRO A 340 15.41 -11.16 32.61
C PRO A 340 16.91 -11.41 32.86
N ALA A 341 17.62 -12.06 31.94
CA ALA A 341 19.06 -12.32 32.06
C ALA A 341 19.87 -11.01 32.04
N VAL A 342 19.43 -10.05 31.23
CA VAL A 342 20.06 -8.74 31.06
C VAL A 342 19.81 -7.79 32.24
N LEU A 343 18.62 -7.86 32.85
CA LEU A 343 18.26 -7.01 34.00
C LEU A 343 19.14 -7.28 35.23
N GLY A 344 19.79 -8.44 35.30
CA GLY A 344 20.71 -8.80 36.37
C GLY A 344 20.05 -8.95 37.74
N GLY A 345 20.86 -8.89 38.81
CA GLY A 345 20.36 -8.95 40.19
C GLY A 345 20.18 -10.37 40.77
N GLY A 346 20.88 -11.35 40.19
CA GLY A 346 20.97 -12.71 40.72
C GLY A 346 19.76 -13.62 40.37
N PRO A 347 19.81 -14.91 40.77
CA PRO A 347 18.80 -15.91 40.39
C PRO A 347 17.38 -15.59 40.83
N VAL A 348 17.21 -14.91 41.98
CA VAL A 348 15.89 -14.55 42.53
C VAL A 348 15.23 -13.48 41.67
N ARG A 349 15.93 -12.39 41.34
CA ARG A 349 15.40 -11.33 40.48
C ARG A 349 15.18 -11.79 39.05
N PHE A 350 16.03 -12.69 38.55
CA PHE A 350 15.80 -13.37 37.27
C PHE A 350 14.44 -14.09 37.27
N LYS A 351 14.16 -14.92 38.28
CA LYS A 351 12.86 -15.63 38.40
C LYS A 351 11.69 -14.65 38.50
N GLN A 352 11.81 -13.58 39.28
CA GLN A 352 10.75 -12.58 39.42
C GLN A 352 10.46 -11.84 38.10
N ASN A 353 11.50 -11.44 37.36
CA ASN A 353 11.34 -10.76 36.08
C ASN A 353 10.82 -11.72 35.00
N ALA A 354 11.26 -12.98 34.99
CA ALA A 354 10.72 -14.00 34.08
C ALA A 354 9.24 -14.27 34.36
N ALA A 355 8.85 -14.42 35.63
CA ALA A 355 7.44 -14.60 36.02
C ALA A 355 6.56 -13.41 35.62
N LEU A 356 7.10 -12.18 35.69
CA LEU A 356 6.40 -10.98 35.22
C LEU A 356 6.14 -11.02 33.72
N LEU A 357 7.18 -11.31 32.91
CA LEU A 357 7.06 -11.33 31.44
C LEU A 357 6.20 -12.49 30.92
N GLU A 358 6.18 -13.61 31.65
CA GLU A 358 5.35 -14.77 31.33
C GLU A 358 3.90 -14.67 31.86
N ARG A 359 3.51 -13.54 32.47
CA ARG A 359 2.13 -13.37 32.96
C ARG A 359 1.13 -13.50 31.81
N GLY A 360 0.14 -14.37 31.99
CA GLY A 360 -0.92 -14.63 31.01
C GLY A 360 -0.44 -15.27 29.70
N TRP A 361 0.73 -15.92 29.69
CA TRP A 361 1.29 -16.50 28.47
C TRP A 361 0.38 -17.51 27.75
N PRO A 362 -0.45 -18.36 28.40
CA PRO A 362 -1.30 -19.30 27.67
C PRO A 362 -2.35 -18.58 26.80
N TYR A 363 -2.98 -17.54 27.34
CA TYR A 363 -3.96 -16.72 26.62
C TYR A 363 -3.32 -15.92 25.50
N ARG A 364 -2.14 -15.35 25.74
CA ARG A 364 -1.38 -14.61 24.74
C ARG A 364 -0.94 -15.52 23.58
N LEU A 365 -0.51 -16.73 23.90
CA LEU A 365 -0.16 -17.73 22.90
C LEU A 365 -1.39 -18.18 22.10
N ALA A 366 -2.50 -18.50 22.78
CA ALA A 366 -3.74 -18.89 22.11
C ALA A 366 -4.25 -17.79 21.19
N ALA A 367 -4.31 -16.54 21.65
CA ALA A 367 -4.71 -15.38 20.85
C ALA A 367 -3.81 -15.20 19.62
N ALA A 368 -2.49 -15.25 19.77
CA ALA A 368 -1.57 -15.15 18.62
C ALA A 368 -1.82 -16.26 17.59
N ASN A 369 -1.95 -17.52 18.03
CA ASN A 369 -2.10 -18.66 17.12
C ASN A 369 -3.50 -18.78 16.50
N LEU A 370 -4.55 -18.27 17.15
CA LEU A 370 -5.88 -18.15 16.58
C LEU A 370 -5.99 -16.96 15.62
N GLY A 371 -5.31 -15.85 15.93
CA GLY A 371 -5.34 -14.64 15.10
C GLY A 371 -4.61 -14.80 13.77
N VAL A 372 -3.44 -15.46 13.75
CA VAL A 372 -2.63 -15.65 12.54
C VAL A 372 -3.42 -16.21 11.34
N PRO A 373 -4.15 -17.34 11.44
CA PRO A 373 -4.93 -17.85 10.32
C PRO A 373 -6.09 -16.93 9.93
N LEU A 374 -6.71 -16.23 10.88
CA LEU A 374 -7.81 -15.29 10.59
C LEU A 374 -7.35 -14.06 9.82
N VAL A 375 -6.08 -13.67 9.95
CA VAL A 375 -5.50 -12.56 9.19
C VAL A 375 -4.90 -13.01 7.86
N ALA A 376 -4.48 -14.28 7.75
CA ALA A 376 -3.85 -14.83 6.55
C ALA A 376 -4.83 -15.44 5.53
N LEU A 377 -6.04 -15.84 5.97
CA LEU A 377 -7.04 -16.47 5.11
C LEU A 377 -8.08 -15.46 4.60
N PRO A 378 -8.68 -15.69 3.42
CA PRO A 378 -9.77 -14.88 2.90
C PRO A 378 -11.03 -15.12 3.75
N VAL A 379 -11.21 -14.30 4.79
CA VAL A 379 -12.36 -14.34 5.70
C VAL A 379 -13.16 -13.03 5.61
N PRO A 380 -14.44 -13.00 6.01
CA PRO A 380 -15.22 -11.77 6.06
C PRO A 380 -14.54 -10.68 6.88
N GLU A 381 -14.72 -9.41 6.50
CA GLU A 381 -13.99 -8.25 7.08
C GLU A 381 -14.05 -8.21 8.62
N ARG A 382 -15.23 -8.46 9.21
CA ARG A 382 -15.42 -8.48 10.68
C ARG A 382 -14.57 -9.57 11.36
N VAL A 383 -14.38 -10.71 10.69
CA VAL A 383 -13.56 -11.82 11.16
C VAL A 383 -12.07 -11.48 11.01
N GLY A 384 -11.69 -10.79 9.92
CA GLY A 384 -10.33 -10.28 9.73
C GLY A 384 -9.94 -9.24 10.80
N LEU A 385 -10.85 -8.33 11.16
CA LEU A 385 -10.66 -7.37 12.25
C LEU A 385 -10.45 -8.07 13.60
N LEU A 386 -11.25 -9.10 13.90
CA LEU A 386 -11.03 -9.93 15.09
C LEU A 386 -9.66 -10.62 15.05
N GLY A 387 -9.25 -11.13 13.89
CA GLY A 387 -7.91 -11.67 13.66
C GLY A 387 -6.80 -10.68 14.05
N TRP A 388 -6.89 -9.44 13.58
CA TRP A 388 -5.93 -8.38 13.91
C TRP A 388 -5.90 -8.05 15.41
N VAL A 389 -7.07 -7.98 16.06
CA VAL A 389 -7.16 -7.80 17.52
C VAL A 389 -6.44 -8.93 18.26
N LEU A 390 -6.66 -10.18 17.84
CA LEU A 390 -6.03 -11.35 18.43
C LEU A 390 -4.50 -11.40 18.22
N VAL A 391 -4.00 -10.93 17.07
CA VAL A 391 -2.56 -10.83 16.77
C VAL A 391 -1.88 -9.71 17.56
N LEU A 392 -2.50 -8.54 17.70
CA LEU A 392 -1.89 -7.38 18.35
C LEU A 392 -1.94 -7.45 19.88
N THR A 393 -2.98 -8.07 20.46
CA THR A 393 -3.17 -8.16 21.92
C THR A 393 -1.96 -8.77 22.65
N PRO A 394 -1.38 -9.90 22.20
CA PRO A 394 -0.18 -10.50 22.81
C PRO A 394 1.06 -9.59 22.80
N ALA A 395 1.20 -8.78 21.75
CA ALA A 395 2.30 -7.84 21.59
C ALA A 395 2.13 -6.61 22.50
N VAL A 396 0.93 -6.04 22.56
CA VAL A 396 0.58 -4.95 23.50
C VAL A 396 0.83 -5.38 24.94
N ALA A 397 0.32 -6.55 25.32
CA ALA A 397 0.53 -7.11 26.65
C ALA A 397 2.02 -7.31 26.96
N PHE A 398 2.80 -7.79 25.98
CA PHE A 398 4.24 -7.94 26.16
C PHE A 398 4.94 -6.60 26.43
N VAL A 399 4.64 -5.57 25.63
CA VAL A 399 5.26 -4.24 25.77
C VAL A 399 4.96 -3.67 27.16
N ALA A 400 3.72 -3.76 27.64
CA ALA A 400 3.34 -3.32 28.98
C ALA A 400 4.14 -4.05 30.09
N LEU A 401 4.29 -5.38 29.98
CA LEU A 401 5.06 -6.18 30.94
C LEU A 401 6.57 -5.90 30.86
N ALA A 402 7.11 -5.71 29.65
CA ALA A 402 8.51 -5.40 29.41
C ALA A 402 8.88 -4.02 29.95
N VAL A 403 8.05 -2.99 29.70
CA VAL A 403 8.24 -1.65 30.29
C VAL A 403 8.19 -1.72 31.81
N THR A 404 7.25 -2.48 32.38
CA THR A 404 7.17 -2.69 33.83
C THR A 404 8.45 -3.31 34.39
N ALA A 405 8.98 -4.35 33.73
CA ALA A 405 10.24 -4.99 34.12
C ALA A 405 11.44 -4.02 34.03
N LEU A 406 11.52 -3.22 32.96
CA LEU A 406 12.56 -2.22 32.75
C LEU A 406 12.52 -1.11 33.82
N VAL A 407 11.33 -0.63 34.19
CA VAL A 407 11.14 0.39 35.23
C VAL A 407 11.53 -0.16 36.60
N ARG A 408 11.09 -1.37 36.96
CA ARG A 408 11.48 -2.03 38.24
C ARG A 408 12.98 -2.22 38.36
N ALA A 409 13.66 -2.56 37.27
CA ALA A 409 15.11 -2.74 37.27
C ALA A 409 15.88 -1.43 37.52
N ARG A 410 15.30 -0.27 37.20
CA ARG A 410 15.90 1.05 37.46
C ARG A 410 15.67 1.57 38.88
N HIS A 411 14.64 1.10 39.59
CA HIS A 411 14.26 1.60 40.93
C HIS A 411 14.04 0.47 41.97
N PRO A 412 15.10 -0.05 42.62
CA PRO A 412 15.00 -1.25 43.47
C PRO A 412 14.50 -1.04 44.91
N ARG A 413 14.38 0.21 45.40
CA ARG A 413 14.02 0.53 46.81
C ARG A 413 13.19 1.83 46.88
N GLY A 414 11.87 1.73 46.97
CA GLY A 414 10.97 2.80 47.43
C GLY A 414 10.63 3.93 46.44
N ARG A 415 9.33 4.29 46.42
CA ARG A 415 8.63 5.39 45.71
C ARG A 415 8.99 5.62 44.25
N VAL A 416 8.01 5.38 43.38
CA VAL A 416 8.03 5.78 41.96
C VAL A 416 8.06 7.32 41.89
N SER A 417 9.26 7.89 41.84
CA SER A 417 9.52 9.28 41.44
C SER A 417 9.50 9.36 39.90
N PRO A 418 9.25 10.53 39.26
CA PRO A 418 8.77 10.66 37.87
C PRO A 418 9.82 10.35 36.78
N VAL A 419 10.64 9.32 36.97
CA VAL A 419 11.48 8.70 35.94
C VAL A 419 10.69 7.86 34.90
N PRO A 420 9.39 7.47 35.07
CA PRO A 420 8.58 7.05 33.92
C PRO A 420 8.59 8.13 32.83
N LEU A 421 8.76 9.41 33.19
CA LEU A 421 8.89 10.50 32.23
C LEU A 421 10.08 10.31 31.30
N GLY A 422 11.19 9.65 31.64
CA GLY A 422 12.33 9.49 30.72
C GLY A 422 12.16 8.36 29.70
N VAL A 423 11.41 7.30 30.05
CA VAL A 423 11.03 6.22 29.12
C VAL A 423 9.79 6.62 28.35
N VAL A 424 8.86 7.34 28.97
CA VAL A 424 7.74 8.00 28.30
C VAL A 424 8.24 9.14 27.42
N VAL A 425 9.27 9.90 27.79
CA VAL A 425 9.95 10.89 26.92
C VAL A 425 10.81 10.18 25.89
N GLY A 426 11.43 9.04 26.17
CA GLY A 426 12.12 8.25 25.15
C GLY A 426 11.15 7.67 24.11
N CYS A 427 10.04 7.11 24.57
CA CYS A 427 8.93 6.66 23.73
C CYS A 427 8.23 7.84 23.08
N LEU A 428 8.00 8.97 23.73
CA LEU A 428 7.44 10.20 23.14
C LEU A 428 8.44 10.87 22.21
N LEU A 429 9.75 10.73 22.38
CA LEU A 429 10.78 11.25 21.48
C LEU A 429 11.01 10.28 20.33
N THR A 430 10.72 9.00 20.47
CA THR A 430 10.77 8.01 19.37
C THR A 430 9.45 8.02 18.60
N THR A 431 8.33 8.13 19.29
CA THR A 431 7.01 8.44 18.74
C THR A 431 6.98 9.86 18.21
N ALA A 432 7.72 10.83 18.76
CA ALA A 432 7.92 12.14 18.14
C ALA A 432 9.00 12.10 17.08
N ALA A 433 10.00 11.22 17.10
CA ALA A 433 10.94 11.06 15.98
C ALA A 433 10.29 10.34 14.81
N VAL A 434 9.33 9.45 15.07
CA VAL A 434 8.53 8.77 14.05
C VAL A 434 7.36 9.64 13.67
N ALA A 435 6.74 10.35 14.61
CA ALA A 435 5.82 11.42 14.29
C ALA A 435 6.55 12.62 13.70
N VAL A 436 7.88 12.81 13.76
CA VAL A 436 8.68 13.83 13.03
C VAL A 436 9.30 13.25 11.76
N ALA A 437 9.42 11.93 11.64
CA ALA A 437 9.68 11.26 10.37
C ALA A 437 8.40 11.15 9.53
N VAL A 438 7.23 11.15 10.17
CA VAL A 438 5.90 11.09 9.54
C VAL A 438 5.16 12.44 9.60
N SER A 439 5.45 13.35 10.54
CA SER A 439 5.26 14.82 10.45
C SER A 439 6.46 15.51 9.83
N GLY A 440 7.42 14.71 9.36
CA GLY A 440 8.25 15.00 8.20
C GLY A 440 7.48 14.73 6.91
N GLY A 441 6.22 14.30 7.00
CA GLY A 441 5.18 14.95 6.23
C GLY A 441 5.30 16.43 6.50
N ALA A 442 6.06 17.12 5.64
CA ALA A 442 6.03 18.55 5.54
C ALA A 442 4.55 18.95 5.62
N GLY A 443 4.14 19.51 6.76
CA GLY A 443 3.18 20.58 6.70
C GLY A 443 3.70 21.51 5.60
N PRO A 444 2.83 21.97 4.69
CA PRO A 444 3.26 22.60 3.45
C PRO A 444 4.36 23.61 3.74
N ALA A 445 5.57 23.40 3.17
CA ALA A 445 6.78 24.14 3.52
C ALA A 445 6.46 25.64 3.57
N ARG A 446 6.48 26.22 4.78
CA ARG A 446 6.00 27.58 5.04
C ARG A 446 7.20 28.54 5.12
N LEU A 447 7.25 29.52 4.24
CA LEU A 447 8.27 30.57 4.20
C LEU A 447 7.68 31.87 4.76
N GLU A 448 8.20 32.39 5.87
CA GLU A 448 7.81 33.70 6.41
C GLU A 448 8.72 34.81 5.88
N VAL A 449 8.11 35.83 5.26
CA VAL A 449 8.80 36.98 4.69
C VAL A 449 8.72 38.15 5.67
N VAL A 450 9.86 38.53 6.26
CA VAL A 450 10.01 39.71 7.15
C VAL A 450 9.84 41.01 6.35
N PRO A 451 9.28 42.10 6.92
CA PRO A 451 8.90 43.30 6.16
C PRO A 451 10.05 43.96 5.36
N GLY A 452 9.79 44.27 4.08
CA GLY A 452 10.69 44.99 3.17
C GLY A 452 10.12 45.04 1.74
N VAL A 453 10.28 46.17 1.03
CA VAL A 453 9.40 46.58 -0.08
C VAL A 453 9.43 45.72 -1.36
N ARG A 454 10.41 44.85 -1.61
CA ARG A 454 10.40 43.90 -2.75
C ARG A 454 11.26 42.68 -2.45
N ARG A 455 10.74 41.46 -2.61
CA ARG A 455 11.55 40.22 -2.51
C ARG A 455 11.17 39.16 -3.54
N THR A 456 12.21 38.54 -4.09
CA THR A 456 12.12 37.35 -4.94
C THR A 456 12.11 36.10 -4.06
N VAL A 457 11.18 35.19 -4.30
CA VAL A 457 11.02 33.91 -3.62
C VAL A 457 11.26 32.80 -4.63
N GLU A 458 12.20 31.90 -4.31
CA GLU A 458 12.46 30.71 -5.11
C GLU A 458 11.35 29.67 -4.86
N VAL A 459 10.76 29.15 -5.94
CA VAL A 459 9.71 28.14 -5.94
C VAL A 459 10.18 26.96 -6.79
N THR A 460 10.04 25.75 -6.30
CA THR A 460 10.50 24.52 -6.97
C THR A 460 9.32 23.56 -7.16
N LEU A 461 9.18 23.02 -8.38
CA LEU A 461 8.20 22.00 -8.76
C LEU A 461 8.92 20.65 -8.82
N ALA A 462 8.61 19.72 -7.91
CA ALA A 462 9.24 18.40 -7.88
C ALA A 462 8.43 17.37 -7.06
N ALA A 463 8.46 16.11 -7.48
CA ALA A 463 7.85 14.98 -6.77
C ALA A 463 6.38 15.21 -6.44
N MET A 464 5.63 15.72 -7.43
CA MET A 464 4.21 16.06 -7.31
C MET A 464 3.93 17.07 -6.18
N ARG A 465 4.87 17.99 -5.91
CA ARG A 465 4.69 19.08 -4.93
C ARG A 465 5.27 20.41 -5.41
N ILE A 466 4.72 21.50 -4.89
CA ILE A 466 5.24 22.86 -5.05
C ILE A 466 5.92 23.27 -3.74
N ARG A 467 7.13 23.82 -3.79
CA ARG A 467 7.90 24.21 -2.60
C ARG A 467 8.46 25.63 -2.74
N PRO A 468 8.26 26.55 -1.78
CA PRO A 468 7.45 26.39 -0.57
C PRO A 468 5.96 26.25 -0.90
N ALA A 469 5.25 25.44 -0.12
CA ALA A 469 3.80 25.24 -0.28
C ALA A 469 2.98 26.28 0.51
N VAL A 470 3.58 27.04 1.43
CA VAL A 470 3.00 28.28 1.96
C VAL A 470 4.03 29.40 1.95
N ILE A 471 3.64 30.61 1.53
CA ILE A 471 4.42 31.84 1.68
C ILE A 471 3.60 32.78 2.56
N SER A 472 4.17 33.34 3.62
CA SER A 472 3.51 34.33 4.47
C SER A 472 4.22 35.68 4.32
N ALA A 473 3.50 36.73 3.96
CA ALA A 473 4.07 38.07 3.80
C ALA A 473 3.09 39.16 4.30
N PRO A 474 3.56 40.32 4.78
CA PRO A 474 2.68 41.42 5.17
C PRO A 474 1.79 41.90 4.02
N SER A 475 0.56 42.32 4.33
CA SER A 475 -0.32 42.95 3.34
C SER A 475 0.35 44.16 2.70
N GLY A 476 0.22 44.31 1.37
CA GLY A 476 0.88 45.34 0.58
C GLY A 476 2.28 44.98 0.05
N THR A 477 2.83 43.81 0.42
CA THR A 477 4.12 43.35 -0.09
C THR A 477 4.03 42.95 -1.58
N VAL A 478 4.99 43.39 -2.39
CA VAL A 478 5.14 42.94 -3.79
C VAL A 478 6.11 41.76 -3.84
N LEU A 479 5.60 40.59 -4.26
CA LEU A 479 6.36 39.35 -4.35
C LEU A 479 6.74 39.05 -5.81
N THR A 480 7.95 38.56 -6.02
CA THR A 480 8.39 37.97 -7.29
C THR A 480 8.68 36.50 -7.07
N LEU A 481 8.03 35.57 -7.76
CA LEU A 481 8.30 34.14 -7.67
C LEU A 481 9.25 33.74 -8.79
N ARG A 482 10.37 33.09 -8.48
CA ARG A 482 11.22 32.42 -9.46
C ARG A 482 10.95 30.93 -9.36
N VAL A 483 10.28 30.38 -10.38
CA VAL A 483 9.75 29.02 -10.38
C VAL A 483 10.63 28.13 -11.24
N THR A 484 11.19 27.07 -10.65
CA THR A 484 12.07 26.10 -11.31
C THR A 484 11.43 24.73 -11.31
N ASN A 485 11.33 24.08 -12.47
CA ASN A 485 10.95 22.68 -12.55
C ASN A 485 12.18 21.79 -12.28
N ALA A 486 12.17 21.05 -11.17
CA ALA A 486 13.23 20.11 -10.80
C ALA A 486 12.78 18.64 -10.93
N ASP A 487 11.67 18.39 -11.61
CA ASP A 487 11.12 17.07 -11.91
C ASP A 487 11.46 16.61 -13.33
N ALA A 488 11.28 15.31 -13.60
CA ALA A 488 11.40 14.75 -14.95
C ALA A 488 10.14 14.99 -15.80
N GLN A 489 8.99 15.24 -15.16
CA GLN A 489 7.74 15.61 -15.80
C GLN A 489 7.62 17.13 -15.98
N ARG A 490 6.79 17.58 -16.93
CA ARG A 490 6.53 19.01 -17.14
C ARG A 490 5.57 19.53 -16.06
N HIS A 491 5.81 20.75 -15.60
CA HIS A 491 4.98 21.40 -14.59
C HIS A 491 4.86 22.89 -14.86
N ASP A 492 3.80 23.51 -14.36
CA ASP A 492 3.66 24.96 -14.30
C ASP A 492 3.23 25.39 -12.89
N LEU A 493 3.14 26.71 -12.70
CA LEU A 493 2.53 27.31 -11.53
C LEU A 493 1.53 28.36 -11.99
N ARG A 494 0.25 28.17 -11.64
CA ARG A 494 -0.82 29.16 -11.83
C ARG A 494 -1.34 29.62 -10.49
N LEU A 495 -1.53 30.92 -10.34
CA LEU A 495 -2.02 31.56 -9.12
C LEU A 495 -3.47 32.02 -9.29
N SER A 496 -4.19 32.12 -8.17
CA SER A 496 -5.59 32.57 -8.15
C SER A 496 -5.77 34.02 -8.60
N THR A 497 -4.70 34.81 -8.65
CA THR A 497 -4.68 36.17 -9.23
C THR A 497 -4.70 36.17 -10.77
N GLY A 498 -4.53 35.01 -11.41
CA GLY A 498 -4.39 34.86 -12.86
C GLY A 498 -2.94 34.87 -13.37
N ASP A 499 -2.00 35.27 -12.52
CA ASP A 499 -0.55 35.21 -12.82
C ASP A 499 -0.08 33.75 -12.93
N HIS A 500 0.77 33.44 -13.89
CA HIS A 500 1.22 32.07 -14.15
C HIS A 500 2.61 32.01 -14.80
N THR A 501 3.26 30.85 -14.70
CA THR A 501 4.42 30.50 -15.53
C THR A 501 3.98 29.86 -16.84
N PRO A 502 4.81 29.89 -17.90
CA PRO A 502 4.66 28.91 -18.99
C PRO A 502 4.90 27.49 -18.47
N MET A 503 4.54 26.49 -19.27
CA MET A 503 4.79 25.08 -18.95
C MET A 503 6.29 24.76 -19.01
N LEU A 504 6.90 24.49 -17.86
CA LEU A 504 8.35 24.30 -17.70
C LEU A 504 8.74 22.85 -17.93
N GLY A 505 9.73 22.60 -18.79
CA GLY A 505 10.42 21.32 -18.93
C GLY A 505 11.41 21.06 -17.79
N PRO A 506 11.99 19.84 -17.70
CA PRO A 506 12.96 19.49 -16.67
C PRO A 506 14.16 20.47 -16.63
N GLY A 507 14.37 21.10 -15.48
CA GLY A 507 15.44 22.08 -15.25
C GLY A 507 15.13 23.52 -15.69
N GLU A 508 13.99 23.78 -16.36
CA GLU A 508 13.63 25.13 -16.81
C GLU A 508 13.13 26.02 -15.66
N THR A 509 13.33 27.33 -15.80
CA THR A 509 12.98 28.34 -14.79
C THR A 509 12.22 29.51 -15.42
N ALA A 510 11.15 29.98 -14.79
CA ALA A 510 10.42 31.20 -15.15
C ALA A 510 10.20 32.12 -13.94
N VAL A 511 9.88 33.39 -14.19
CA VAL A 511 9.66 34.39 -13.13
C VAL A 511 8.25 34.98 -13.26
N VAL A 512 7.54 35.05 -12.15
CA VAL A 512 6.19 35.62 -12.04
C VAL A 512 6.18 36.74 -11.00
N LYS A 513 5.77 37.94 -11.37
CA LYS A 513 5.74 39.09 -10.46
C LYS A 513 4.30 39.43 -10.10
N LEU A 514 3.99 39.45 -8.81
CA LEU A 514 2.63 39.63 -8.29
C LEU A 514 2.33 41.10 -7.99
N ALA A 515 1.04 41.44 -8.04
CA ALA A 515 0.53 42.68 -7.47
C ALA A 515 0.71 42.71 -5.94
N PRO A 516 0.64 43.90 -5.29
CA PRO A 516 0.73 43.99 -3.83
C PRO A 516 -0.27 43.05 -3.14
N LEU A 517 0.22 42.24 -2.19
CA LEU A 517 -0.57 41.21 -1.53
C LEU A 517 -1.74 41.81 -0.73
N ALA A 518 -2.96 41.70 -1.22
CA ALA A 518 -4.16 42.23 -0.56
C ALA A 518 -4.93 41.16 0.26
N GLY A 519 -4.70 39.88 -0.02
CA GLY A 519 -5.40 38.75 0.58
C GLY A 519 -4.68 37.44 0.29
N THR A 520 -5.30 36.31 0.62
CA THR A 520 -4.73 34.99 0.32
C THR A 520 -4.72 34.73 -1.19
N VAL A 521 -3.58 34.27 -1.72
CA VAL A 521 -3.40 33.86 -3.12
C VAL A 521 -3.05 32.39 -3.16
N ASP A 522 -3.94 31.56 -3.68
CA ASP A 522 -3.67 30.13 -3.85
C ASP A 522 -2.91 29.90 -5.17
N GLY A 523 -2.12 28.83 -5.24
CA GLY A 523 -1.37 28.44 -6.42
C GLY A 523 -1.39 26.94 -6.64
N SER A 524 -1.45 26.49 -7.89
CA SER A 524 -1.41 25.06 -8.22
C SER A 524 -0.70 24.81 -9.55
N CYS A 525 -0.28 23.57 -9.74
CA CYS A 525 0.12 23.08 -11.05
C CYS A 525 -1.15 22.71 -11.83
N THR A 526 -1.27 23.21 -13.05
CA THR A 526 -2.45 23.03 -13.91
C THR A 526 -2.43 21.70 -14.65
N VAL A 527 -1.31 20.99 -14.61
CA VAL A 527 -1.21 19.64 -15.18
C VAL A 527 -2.22 18.71 -14.49
N ALA A 528 -3.03 18.03 -15.30
CA ALA A 528 -4.15 17.24 -14.82
C ALA A 528 -3.74 16.19 -13.77
N GLY A 529 -4.51 16.12 -12.68
CA GLY A 529 -4.23 15.22 -11.56
C GLY A 529 -3.08 15.68 -10.66
N HIS A 530 -2.25 16.66 -11.06
CA HIS A 530 -1.12 17.08 -10.26
C HIS A 530 -1.55 17.88 -9.03
N GLN A 531 -2.50 18.80 -9.18
CA GLN A 531 -3.13 19.49 -8.04
C GLN A 531 -3.77 18.48 -7.07
N ALA A 532 -4.49 17.48 -7.60
CA ALA A 532 -5.15 16.43 -6.82
C ALA A 532 -4.14 15.49 -6.11
N ALA A 533 -2.96 15.30 -6.70
CA ALA A 533 -1.83 14.60 -6.08
C ALA A 533 -1.06 15.48 -5.06
N GLY A 534 -1.45 16.74 -4.89
CA GLY A 534 -0.90 17.65 -3.87
C GLY A 534 0.04 18.74 -4.40
N MET A 535 0.10 19.02 -5.70
CA MET A 535 0.83 20.16 -6.28
C MET A 535 0.08 21.48 -6.09
N THR A 536 -0.02 21.90 -4.82
CA THR A 536 -0.63 23.16 -4.41
C THR A 536 0.33 23.98 -3.57
N MET A 537 0.19 25.30 -3.62
CA MET A 537 0.80 26.26 -2.70
C MET A 537 -0.18 27.37 -2.31
N ARG A 538 0.15 28.14 -1.27
CA ARG A 538 -0.66 29.28 -0.82
C ARG A 538 0.21 30.43 -0.37
N ILE A 539 -0.13 31.66 -0.73
CA ILE A 539 0.46 32.88 -0.21
C ILE A 539 -0.56 33.53 0.73
N VAL A 540 -0.22 33.72 2.00
CA VAL A 540 -1.11 34.28 3.02
C VAL A 540 -0.60 35.62 3.56
N PRO A 541 -1.49 36.56 3.89
CA PRO A 541 -1.12 37.74 4.67
C PRO A 541 -0.65 37.31 6.07
N ALA A 542 0.49 37.83 6.51
CA ALA A 542 0.96 37.62 7.88
C ALA A 542 0.01 38.32 8.88
N PRO A 543 -0.33 37.71 10.04
CA PRO A 543 -1.22 38.32 11.02
C PRO A 543 -0.60 39.59 11.59
N ALA A 544 -1.36 40.69 11.57
CA ALA A 544 -1.00 41.91 12.28
C ALA A 544 -1.16 41.69 13.79
N ALA A 545 -0.17 42.11 14.58
CA ALA A 545 -0.29 42.14 16.03
C ALA A 545 -1.48 43.03 16.44
N ALA A 546 -2.44 42.46 17.16
CA ALA A 546 -3.67 43.15 17.54
C ALA A 546 -3.45 44.21 18.62
N SER A 547 -4.10 45.36 18.46
CA SER A 547 -4.43 46.33 19.51
C SER A 547 -5.95 46.59 19.53
N ALA A 548 -6.46 46.95 20.71
CA ALA A 548 -7.80 46.67 21.22
C ALA A 548 -8.92 47.70 20.88
N GLU A 549 -10.17 47.17 20.81
CA GLU A 549 -11.52 47.73 21.17
C GLU A 549 -12.08 49.02 20.50
N PRO A 550 -13.40 49.35 20.60
CA PRO A 550 -14.62 48.53 20.48
C PRO A 550 -15.78 49.21 19.65
N ALA A 551 -16.83 48.42 19.35
CA ALA A 551 -18.26 48.68 19.05
C ALA A 551 -18.76 49.97 18.31
N GLU A 552 -19.62 49.81 17.28
CA GLU A 552 -21.08 50.12 17.29
C GLU A 552 -21.76 50.23 15.90
N THR A 553 -23.00 49.71 15.86
CA THR A 553 -24.23 50.02 15.09
C THR A 553 -24.23 50.57 13.65
N GLY A 554 -25.12 50.01 12.81
CA GLY A 554 -25.64 50.68 11.60
C GLY A 554 -26.64 49.84 10.80
N HIS A 555 -27.87 50.32 10.67
CA HIS A 555 -29.04 49.69 10.06
C HIS A 555 -29.09 49.69 8.50
N ALA A 556 -29.78 48.68 7.98
CA ALA A 556 -30.77 48.72 6.88
C ALA A 556 -30.37 48.85 5.39
N ALA A 557 -30.88 47.88 4.62
CA ALA A 557 -31.81 48.04 3.49
C ALA A 557 -31.34 47.62 2.07
N MET A 558 -32.10 46.64 1.54
CA MET A 558 -32.65 46.53 0.17
C MET A 558 -31.73 46.18 -1.01
N GLY A 559 -32.09 45.07 -1.68
CA GLY A 559 -32.45 45.18 -3.10
C GLY A 559 -31.64 44.39 -4.14
N ARG A 560 -32.03 43.12 -4.33
CA ARG A 560 -32.19 42.36 -5.60
C ARG A 560 -31.11 42.37 -6.70
N SER A 561 -30.84 41.12 -7.10
CA SER A 561 -30.60 40.59 -8.46
C SER A 561 -29.17 40.54 -8.96
N GLY A 562 -28.67 39.31 -9.10
CA GLY A 562 -27.38 38.97 -9.70
C GLY A 562 -27.12 37.48 -9.56
N THR A 563 -27.77 36.69 -10.41
CA THR A 563 -27.57 35.24 -10.61
C THR A 563 -26.09 34.86 -10.68
N ARG A 564 -25.62 34.06 -9.72
CA ARG A 564 -24.47 33.14 -9.87
C ARG A 564 -24.76 31.87 -9.07
N THR A 565 -25.21 30.84 -9.77
CA THR A 565 -25.25 29.46 -9.28
C THR A 565 -23.86 28.85 -9.37
N GLY A 566 -23.44 28.20 -8.30
CA GLY A 566 -22.13 27.56 -8.17
C GLY A 566 -21.68 27.50 -6.70
N GLY A 567 -22.58 27.04 -5.83
CA GLY A 567 -22.35 26.92 -4.40
C GLY A 567 -22.62 25.51 -3.93
N ARG A 568 -21.54 24.81 -3.55
CA ARG A 568 -21.43 23.88 -2.41
C ARG A 568 -22.74 23.22 -1.94
N GLY A 569 -22.95 21.97 -2.36
CA GLY A 569 -23.98 21.05 -1.83
C GLY A 569 -25.16 20.80 -2.75
N THR A 570 -24.95 20.17 -3.92
CA THR A 570 -26.05 19.62 -4.72
C THR A 570 -26.16 18.13 -4.42
N THR A 571 -27.12 17.75 -3.58
CA THR A 571 -27.63 16.37 -3.57
C THR A 571 -28.33 16.13 -4.90
N LEU A 572 -28.00 15.03 -5.60
CA LEU A 572 -28.74 14.63 -6.80
C LEU A 572 -30.22 14.47 -6.45
N ASP A 573 -31.08 15.00 -7.30
CA ASP A 573 -32.52 14.78 -7.25
C ASP A 573 -32.95 14.06 -8.53
N PRO A 574 -32.91 12.70 -8.55
CA PRO A 574 -33.34 11.91 -9.70
C PRO A 574 -34.80 12.16 -10.12
N GLY A 575 -35.63 12.74 -9.25
CA GLY A 575 -37.03 13.04 -9.53
C GLY A 575 -37.28 14.40 -10.20
N ALA A 576 -36.24 15.24 -10.33
CA ALA A 576 -36.36 16.53 -11.01
C ALA A 576 -36.50 16.36 -12.54
N PRO A 577 -37.07 17.34 -13.27
CA PRO A 577 -37.15 17.28 -14.73
C PRO A 577 -35.79 17.55 -15.39
N MET A 578 -35.51 16.86 -16.50
CA MET A 578 -34.38 17.19 -17.38
C MET A 578 -34.57 18.57 -18.04
N SER A 579 -33.45 19.18 -18.46
CA SER A 579 -33.48 20.47 -19.15
C SER A 579 -34.23 20.39 -20.48
N PRO A 580 -34.94 21.46 -20.89
CA PRO A 580 -35.63 21.49 -22.18
C PRO A 580 -34.68 21.20 -23.34
N GLY A 581 -35.04 20.23 -24.18
CA GLY A 581 -34.24 19.83 -25.35
C GLY A 581 -33.12 18.83 -25.07
N TRP A 582 -32.96 18.39 -23.81
CA TRP A 582 -32.10 17.25 -23.48
C TRP A 582 -32.53 15.98 -24.25
N LYS A 583 -31.55 15.15 -24.59
CA LYS A 583 -31.75 13.85 -25.25
C LYS A 583 -30.89 12.78 -24.56
N PRO A 584 -31.42 11.56 -24.37
CA PRO A 584 -30.62 10.46 -23.84
C PRO A 584 -29.58 10.00 -24.87
N TYR A 585 -28.57 9.28 -24.39
CA TYR A 585 -27.75 8.44 -25.24
C TYR A 585 -28.61 7.39 -25.96
N ASP A 586 -28.38 7.20 -27.26
CA ASP A 586 -29.08 6.19 -28.04
C ASP A 586 -28.57 4.79 -27.68
N ALA A 587 -29.34 4.07 -26.86
CA ALA A 587 -28.99 2.72 -26.44
C ALA A 587 -29.19 1.66 -27.54
N ALA A 588 -29.84 1.98 -28.66
CA ALA A 588 -30.12 0.98 -29.70
C ALA A 588 -28.80 0.50 -30.34
N LEU A 589 -28.51 -0.80 -30.21
CA LEU A 589 -27.30 -1.39 -30.77
C LEU A 589 -27.51 -1.70 -32.25
N LYS A 590 -26.81 -0.96 -33.11
CA LYS A 590 -26.83 -1.20 -34.55
C LYS A 590 -26.21 -2.56 -34.90
N PRO A 591 -26.62 -3.21 -36.00
CA PRO A 591 -25.96 -4.42 -36.49
C PRO A 591 -24.47 -4.20 -36.77
N ALA A 592 -23.66 -5.24 -36.64
CA ALA A 592 -22.25 -5.18 -37.01
C ALA A 592 -22.10 -4.75 -38.48
N ALA A 593 -21.18 -3.81 -38.75
CA ALA A 593 -20.89 -3.42 -40.12
C ALA A 593 -20.37 -4.64 -40.92
N GLY A 594 -20.67 -4.69 -42.21
CA GLY A 594 -20.11 -5.73 -43.08
C GLY A 594 -18.60 -5.57 -43.29
N GLY A 595 -17.90 -6.67 -43.56
CA GLY A 595 -16.44 -6.68 -43.77
C GLY A 595 -15.66 -7.19 -42.56
N GLU A 596 -14.37 -7.50 -42.77
CA GLU A 596 -13.47 -8.06 -41.73
C GLU A 596 -12.53 -7.00 -41.13
N GLU A 597 -12.50 -5.78 -41.68
CA GLU A 597 -11.70 -4.65 -41.16
C GLU A 597 -12.58 -3.42 -40.94
N HIS A 598 -12.63 -2.95 -39.69
CA HIS A 598 -13.40 -1.79 -39.25
C HIS A 598 -12.47 -0.61 -38.98
N ARG A 599 -12.64 0.49 -39.71
CA ARG A 599 -11.86 1.72 -39.52
C ARG A 599 -12.72 2.78 -38.85
N VAL A 600 -12.28 3.28 -37.71
CA VAL A 600 -12.98 4.31 -36.95
C VAL A 600 -12.02 5.40 -36.50
N GLU A 601 -12.49 6.64 -36.46
CA GLU A 601 -11.82 7.74 -35.75
C GLU A 601 -12.56 7.95 -34.43
N ILE A 602 -11.82 8.04 -33.33
CA ILE A 602 -12.36 8.40 -32.02
C ILE A 602 -11.62 9.64 -31.55
N ARG A 603 -12.38 10.69 -31.26
CA ARG A 603 -11.87 11.99 -30.85
C ARG A 603 -12.16 12.23 -29.37
N VAL A 604 -11.15 12.69 -28.65
CA VAL A 604 -11.36 13.23 -27.30
C VAL A 604 -11.96 14.62 -27.39
N GLU A 605 -13.06 14.84 -26.68
CA GLU A 605 -13.72 16.13 -26.55
C GLU A 605 -14.06 16.41 -25.09
N GLU A 606 -13.97 17.68 -24.69
CA GLU A 606 -14.43 18.14 -23.38
C GLU A 606 -15.79 18.82 -23.56
N THR A 607 -16.87 18.12 -23.18
CA THR A 607 -18.24 18.50 -23.55
C THR A 607 -19.07 18.79 -22.30
N ASP A 608 -19.79 19.91 -22.27
CA ASP A 608 -20.78 20.18 -21.21
C ASP A 608 -22.00 19.30 -21.45
N LEU A 609 -22.26 18.37 -20.54
CA LEU A 609 -23.37 17.41 -20.60
C LEU A 609 -24.26 17.56 -19.36
N GLU A 610 -25.56 17.32 -19.54
CA GLU A 610 -26.48 17.14 -18.42
C GLU A 610 -26.34 15.69 -17.90
N VAL A 611 -25.66 15.54 -16.77
CA VAL A 611 -25.26 14.24 -16.19
C VAL A 611 -26.27 13.70 -15.17
N ALA A 612 -27.20 14.55 -14.74
CA ALA A 612 -28.38 14.22 -13.94
C ALA A 612 -29.40 15.36 -14.12
N PRO A 613 -30.68 15.19 -13.73
CA PRO A 613 -31.69 16.24 -13.88
C PRO A 613 -31.27 17.61 -13.38
N GLY A 614 -31.17 18.59 -14.29
CA GLY A 614 -30.77 19.97 -13.98
C GLY A 614 -29.29 20.16 -13.63
N VAL A 615 -28.47 19.11 -13.70
CA VAL A 615 -27.04 19.15 -13.33
C VAL A 615 -26.19 19.03 -14.59
N HIS A 616 -25.53 20.13 -14.96
CA HIS A 616 -24.61 20.19 -16.10
C HIS A 616 -23.15 20.16 -15.62
N GLN A 617 -22.32 19.34 -16.28
CA GLN A 617 -20.91 19.22 -16.00
C GLN A 617 -20.10 19.07 -17.29
N ARG A 618 -18.89 19.63 -17.29
CA ARG A 618 -17.90 19.40 -18.35
C ARG A 618 -17.33 17.99 -18.17
N MET A 619 -17.63 17.11 -19.10
CA MET A 619 -17.17 15.72 -19.13
C MET A 619 -16.01 15.56 -20.12
N TRP A 620 -15.13 14.60 -19.86
CA TRP A 620 -14.12 14.15 -20.81
C TRP A 620 -14.68 12.96 -21.57
N THR A 621 -14.82 13.10 -22.87
CA THR A 621 -15.62 12.18 -23.68
C THR A 621 -14.83 11.63 -24.84
N PHE A 622 -15.30 10.49 -25.35
CA PHE A 622 -14.96 10.02 -26.69
C PHE A 622 -16.15 10.37 -27.60
N ASP A 623 -15.91 11.16 -28.64
CA ASP A 623 -16.92 11.68 -29.58
C ASP A 623 -18.11 12.36 -28.91
N GLY A 624 -17.83 13.23 -27.92
CA GLY A 624 -18.82 14.13 -27.34
C GLY A 624 -19.88 13.47 -26.45
N SER A 625 -19.76 12.17 -26.16
CA SER A 625 -20.77 11.39 -25.42
C SER A 625 -20.18 10.53 -24.31
N VAL A 626 -21.03 10.15 -23.35
CA VAL A 626 -20.73 9.20 -22.28
C VAL A 626 -21.80 8.11 -22.28
N PRO A 627 -21.47 6.82 -22.45
CA PRO A 627 -20.19 6.31 -22.93
C PRO A 627 -19.84 6.88 -24.31
N GLY A 628 -18.60 6.66 -24.75
CA GLY A 628 -18.24 6.87 -26.14
C GLY A 628 -18.97 5.93 -27.12
N PRO A 629 -18.65 6.01 -28.42
CA PRO A 629 -19.26 5.18 -29.44
C PRO A 629 -19.10 3.69 -29.17
N THR A 630 -20.20 2.94 -29.21
CA THR A 630 -20.12 1.48 -29.16
C THR A 630 -19.57 0.94 -30.47
N LEU A 631 -18.46 0.21 -30.40
CA LEU A 631 -17.89 -0.51 -31.53
C LEU A 631 -18.53 -1.90 -31.62
N ARG A 632 -18.88 -2.37 -32.82
CA ARG A 632 -19.44 -3.72 -32.99
C ARG A 632 -18.79 -4.47 -34.14
N GLY A 633 -18.48 -5.75 -33.92
CA GLY A 633 -17.94 -6.65 -34.94
C GLY A 633 -18.16 -8.12 -34.58
N LYS A 634 -17.49 -9.00 -35.30
CA LYS A 634 -17.52 -10.46 -35.12
C LYS A 634 -16.15 -10.98 -34.72
N VAL A 635 -16.13 -12.21 -34.19
CA VAL A 635 -14.87 -12.90 -33.89
C VAL A 635 -14.03 -13.02 -35.15
N GLY A 636 -12.80 -12.51 -35.08
CA GLY A 636 -11.82 -12.51 -36.17
C GLY A 636 -11.66 -11.16 -36.87
N ASP A 637 -12.58 -10.23 -36.68
CA ASP A 637 -12.53 -8.90 -37.28
C ASP A 637 -11.36 -8.07 -36.73
N VAL A 638 -10.87 -7.12 -37.53
CA VAL A 638 -9.78 -6.22 -37.18
C VAL A 638 -10.28 -4.79 -37.06
N PHE A 639 -10.04 -4.16 -35.93
CA PHE A 639 -10.32 -2.76 -35.70
C PHE A 639 -9.06 -1.92 -35.90
N VAL A 640 -9.18 -0.86 -36.67
CA VAL A 640 -8.15 0.17 -36.86
C VAL A 640 -8.73 1.50 -36.40
N VAL A 641 -8.36 1.88 -35.17
CA VAL A 641 -8.84 3.07 -34.50
C VAL A 641 -7.82 4.19 -34.68
N THR A 642 -8.22 5.29 -35.27
CA THR A 642 -7.47 6.54 -35.24
C THR A 642 -7.93 7.32 -34.02
N PHE A 643 -7.10 7.34 -32.98
CA PHE A 643 -7.39 8.07 -31.75
C PHE A 643 -6.80 9.47 -31.84
N VAL A 644 -7.65 10.49 -31.72
CA VAL A 644 -7.29 11.91 -31.83
C VAL A 644 -7.55 12.58 -30.50
N ASN A 645 -6.52 13.20 -29.91
CA ASN A 645 -6.72 13.97 -28.69
C ASN A 645 -7.12 15.42 -29.05
N GLY A 646 -8.43 15.71 -28.99
CA GLY A 646 -8.97 17.07 -29.15
C GLY A 646 -9.18 17.82 -27.83
N GLY A 647 -8.82 17.22 -26.69
CA GLY A 647 -8.96 17.82 -25.36
C GLY A 647 -7.84 18.80 -25.01
N THR A 648 -7.84 19.27 -23.76
CA THR A 648 -6.85 20.25 -23.28
C THR A 648 -5.68 19.62 -22.51
N ILE A 649 -5.77 18.32 -22.20
CA ILE A 649 -4.77 17.55 -21.44
C ILE A 649 -4.38 16.27 -22.19
N GLY A 650 -3.39 15.54 -21.66
CA GLY A 650 -2.99 14.26 -22.24
C GLY A 650 -4.08 13.19 -22.09
N HIS A 651 -4.32 12.43 -23.15
CA HIS A 651 -5.27 11.31 -23.16
C HIS A 651 -4.69 10.10 -23.92
N GLY A 652 -5.16 8.91 -23.58
CA GLY A 652 -4.81 7.64 -24.20
C GLY A 652 -6.07 6.80 -24.44
N ILE A 653 -5.91 5.61 -24.98
CA ILE A 653 -7.03 4.68 -25.19
C ILE A 653 -6.57 3.22 -25.06
N ASP A 654 -7.38 2.42 -24.39
CA ASP A 654 -7.21 0.98 -24.19
C ASP A 654 -8.50 0.25 -24.56
N PHE A 655 -8.38 -0.87 -25.27
CA PHE A 655 -9.47 -1.72 -25.75
C PHE A 655 -9.29 -3.14 -25.21
N HIS A 656 -10.17 -3.59 -24.31
CA HIS A 656 -10.05 -4.92 -23.71
C HIS A 656 -10.36 -6.07 -24.69
N ALA A 657 -11.02 -5.76 -25.81
CA ALA A 657 -11.25 -6.71 -26.91
C ALA A 657 -9.97 -7.05 -27.71
N GLY A 658 -8.89 -6.27 -27.53
CA GLY A 658 -7.66 -6.39 -28.30
C GLY A 658 -6.51 -7.02 -27.52
N ALA A 659 -5.73 -7.89 -28.17
CA ALA A 659 -4.49 -8.44 -27.63
C ALA A 659 -3.28 -7.75 -28.28
N VAL A 660 -2.88 -6.59 -27.75
CA VAL A 660 -1.68 -5.85 -28.21
C VAL A 660 -0.81 -5.42 -27.04
N ALA A 661 0.51 -5.31 -27.28
CA ALA A 661 1.43 -4.80 -26.26
C ALA A 661 1.10 -3.32 -25.96
N PRO A 662 1.05 -2.91 -24.68
CA PRO A 662 0.60 -1.57 -24.28
C PRO A 662 1.57 -0.44 -24.69
N ASP A 663 2.87 -0.71 -24.74
CA ASP A 663 3.94 0.30 -24.85
C ASP A 663 3.80 1.25 -26.06
N GLY A 664 3.17 0.78 -27.14
CA GLY A 664 2.94 1.56 -28.36
C GLY A 664 1.58 2.27 -28.37
N PRO A 665 0.47 1.53 -28.55
CA PRO A 665 -0.84 2.09 -28.82
C PRO A 665 -1.58 2.61 -27.58
N MET A 666 -1.25 2.15 -26.37
CA MET A 666 -1.94 2.55 -25.12
C MET A 666 -1.22 3.71 -24.40
N ARG A 667 -0.30 4.40 -25.05
CA ARG A 667 0.40 5.55 -24.49
C ARG A 667 -0.46 6.82 -24.50
N THR A 668 -0.19 7.73 -23.57
CA THR A 668 -0.74 9.09 -23.60
C THR A 668 -0.21 9.85 -24.81
N ILE A 669 -1.11 10.59 -25.47
CA ILE A 669 -0.78 11.58 -26.50
C ILE A 669 -1.21 12.98 -26.05
N ASP A 670 -0.43 13.98 -26.42
CA ASP A 670 -0.71 15.39 -26.08
C ASP A 670 -1.91 15.94 -26.88
N PRO A 671 -2.53 17.04 -26.43
CA PRO A 671 -3.52 17.78 -27.22
C PRO A 671 -3.09 18.02 -28.66
N GLY A 672 -3.99 17.79 -29.61
CA GLY A 672 -3.78 17.93 -31.05
C GLY A 672 -3.03 16.76 -31.71
N GLN A 673 -2.49 15.81 -30.94
CA GLN A 673 -1.84 14.63 -31.49
C GLN A 673 -2.87 13.55 -31.87
N ARG A 674 -2.39 12.56 -32.64
CA ARG A 674 -3.13 11.35 -32.98
C ARG A 674 -2.25 10.12 -32.87
N LEU A 675 -2.86 8.97 -32.59
CA LEU A 675 -2.22 7.66 -32.67
C LEU A 675 -3.14 6.69 -33.40
N THR A 676 -2.58 5.62 -33.97
CA THR A 676 -3.36 4.53 -34.56
C THR A 676 -3.25 3.30 -33.67
N TYR A 677 -4.38 2.78 -33.22
CA TYR A 677 -4.50 1.54 -32.48
C TYR A 677 -5.13 0.50 -33.41
N ARG A 678 -4.39 -0.57 -33.72
CA ARG A 678 -4.91 -1.71 -34.49
C ARG A 678 -4.96 -2.96 -33.62
N PHE A 679 -6.12 -3.60 -33.52
CA PHE A 679 -6.27 -4.89 -32.85
C PHE A 679 -7.21 -5.84 -33.61
N ARG A 680 -7.01 -7.14 -33.42
CA ARG A 680 -7.94 -8.18 -33.88
C ARG A 680 -8.80 -8.64 -32.71
N ALA A 681 -10.11 -8.73 -32.93
CA ALA A 681 -11.07 -9.23 -31.96
C ALA A 681 -11.14 -10.76 -32.02
N ASP A 682 -10.21 -11.45 -31.37
CA ASP A 682 -10.14 -12.92 -31.42
C ASP A 682 -11.17 -13.61 -30.50
N ARG A 683 -11.91 -12.86 -29.69
CA ARG A 683 -12.83 -13.38 -28.67
C ARG A 683 -14.16 -12.63 -28.65
N ALA A 684 -15.26 -13.37 -28.53
CA ALA A 684 -16.59 -12.82 -28.38
C ALA A 684 -16.84 -12.28 -26.98
N GLY A 685 -17.61 -11.20 -26.85
CA GLY A 685 -17.84 -10.55 -25.57
C GLY A 685 -18.40 -9.15 -25.70
N ALA A 686 -18.86 -8.60 -24.57
CA ALA A 686 -19.07 -7.18 -24.40
C ALA A 686 -17.88 -6.65 -23.59
N TRP A 687 -17.02 -5.88 -24.23
CA TRP A 687 -15.73 -5.48 -23.68
C TRP A 687 -15.74 -3.99 -23.35
N LEU A 688 -15.07 -3.61 -22.28
CA LEU A 688 -14.80 -2.21 -21.98
C LEU A 688 -13.69 -1.69 -22.90
N TYR A 689 -13.80 -0.43 -23.31
CA TYR A 689 -12.65 0.38 -23.70
C TYR A 689 -12.66 1.67 -22.90
N HIS A 690 -11.48 2.21 -22.57
CA HIS A 690 -11.37 3.40 -21.73
C HIS A 690 -10.08 4.17 -21.97
N CYS A 691 -9.95 5.35 -21.37
CA CYS A 691 -8.70 6.11 -21.40
C CYS A 691 -7.59 5.39 -20.62
N SER A 692 -6.39 5.32 -21.20
CA SER A 692 -5.21 4.69 -20.59
C SER A 692 -4.24 5.66 -19.91
N THR A 693 -4.60 6.96 -19.83
CA THR A 693 -3.76 7.99 -19.20
C THR A 693 -3.93 7.97 -17.68
N MET A 694 -2.81 8.10 -16.96
CA MET A 694 -2.79 8.17 -15.50
C MET A 694 -3.18 9.56 -14.97
N PRO A 695 -3.95 9.66 -13.87
CA PRO A 695 -4.60 8.56 -13.15
C PRO A 695 -5.86 8.07 -13.88
N MET A 696 -5.88 6.80 -14.31
CA MET A 696 -6.97 6.25 -15.14
C MET A 696 -8.35 6.38 -14.48
N SER A 697 -8.42 6.22 -13.16
CA SER A 697 -9.67 6.37 -12.40
C SER A 697 -10.31 7.75 -12.59
N LEU A 698 -9.50 8.81 -12.71
CA LEU A 698 -10.00 10.16 -12.98
C LEU A 698 -10.56 10.27 -14.39
N HIS A 699 -9.86 9.73 -15.38
CA HIS A 699 -10.32 9.79 -16.77
C HIS A 699 -11.62 8.99 -16.98
N ILE A 700 -11.71 7.78 -16.40
CA ILE A 700 -12.92 6.95 -16.43
C ILE A 700 -14.07 7.66 -15.69
N ALA A 701 -13.84 8.18 -14.49
CA ALA A 701 -14.85 8.91 -13.72
C ALA A 701 -15.38 10.16 -14.43
N ASN A 702 -14.57 10.81 -15.27
CA ASN A 702 -14.98 11.96 -16.08
C ASN A 702 -15.65 11.57 -17.41
N GLY A 703 -15.91 10.28 -17.66
CA GLY A 703 -16.71 9.80 -18.79
C GLY A 703 -15.95 9.11 -19.91
N MET A 704 -14.63 8.91 -19.80
CA MET A 704 -13.82 8.32 -20.87
C MET A 704 -13.84 6.79 -20.88
N TYR A 705 -15.00 6.23 -21.21
CA TYR A 705 -15.22 4.80 -21.37
C TYR A 705 -16.27 4.51 -22.46
N GLY A 706 -16.27 3.30 -23.00
CA GLY A 706 -17.31 2.80 -23.90
C GLY A 706 -17.26 1.29 -24.09
N ALA A 707 -18.07 0.77 -25.01
CA ALA A 707 -18.21 -0.66 -25.23
C ALA A 707 -17.68 -1.11 -26.59
N VAL A 708 -17.07 -2.30 -26.63
CA VAL A 708 -16.84 -3.07 -27.86
C VAL A 708 -17.65 -4.36 -27.77
N VAL A 709 -18.60 -4.55 -28.68
CA VAL A 709 -19.43 -5.76 -28.76
C VAL A 709 -18.90 -6.65 -29.87
N ILE A 710 -18.41 -7.84 -29.51
CA ILE A 710 -17.97 -8.87 -30.45
C ILE A 710 -18.95 -10.02 -30.39
N ASP A 711 -19.73 -10.19 -31.45
CA ASP A 711 -20.77 -11.21 -31.53
C ASP A 711 -20.15 -12.62 -31.40
N PRO A 712 -20.68 -13.50 -30.54
CA PRO A 712 -20.28 -14.91 -30.55
C PRO A 712 -20.68 -15.59 -31.86
N PRO A 713 -19.96 -16.67 -32.25
CA PRO A 713 -20.37 -17.49 -33.38
C PRO A 713 -21.82 -17.93 -33.25
N ASP A 714 -22.56 -17.86 -34.36
CA ASP A 714 -23.96 -18.28 -34.45
C ASP A 714 -24.91 -17.58 -33.45
N LEU A 715 -24.62 -16.31 -33.09
CA LEU A 715 -25.50 -15.49 -32.24
C LEU A 715 -26.92 -15.43 -32.86
N PRO A 716 -27.96 -15.93 -32.17
CA PRO A 716 -29.32 -15.90 -32.69
C PRO A 716 -29.82 -14.48 -32.92
N THR A 717 -30.67 -14.29 -33.92
CA THR A 717 -31.31 -12.99 -34.16
C THR A 717 -32.39 -12.72 -33.11
N VAL A 718 -32.52 -11.46 -32.73
CA VAL A 718 -33.57 -10.93 -31.85
C VAL A 718 -34.22 -9.73 -32.54
N ASP A 719 -35.38 -9.31 -32.05
CA ASP A 719 -36.12 -8.20 -32.66
C ASP A 719 -35.48 -6.84 -32.34
N ARG A 720 -34.94 -6.69 -31.12
CA ARG A 720 -34.23 -5.48 -30.69
C ARG A 720 -32.99 -5.78 -29.85
N GLU A 721 -31.96 -4.96 -30.04
CA GLU A 721 -30.75 -4.98 -29.24
C GLU A 721 -30.49 -3.61 -28.61
N PHE A 722 -30.11 -3.61 -27.33
CA PHE A 722 -29.69 -2.43 -26.59
C PHE A 722 -28.31 -2.62 -25.99
N VAL A 723 -27.56 -1.54 -25.80
CA VAL A 723 -26.30 -1.51 -25.03
C VAL A 723 -26.41 -0.51 -23.88
N LEU A 724 -26.16 -0.99 -22.67
CA LEU A 724 -26.16 -0.21 -21.44
C LEU A 724 -24.77 -0.31 -20.80
N VAL A 725 -24.11 0.84 -20.63
CA VAL A 725 -22.82 0.94 -19.97
C VAL A 725 -23.04 1.67 -18.64
N GLN A 726 -22.76 0.98 -17.54
CA GLN A 726 -22.89 1.57 -16.21
C GLN A 726 -21.58 2.24 -15.79
N GLY A 727 -21.68 3.49 -15.35
CA GLY A 727 -20.57 4.24 -14.75
C GLY A 727 -20.96 4.90 -13.43
N GLU A 728 -19.95 5.35 -12.70
CA GLU A 728 -20.08 6.19 -11.53
C GLU A 728 -20.09 7.67 -11.91
N LEU A 729 -20.93 8.46 -11.23
CA LEU A 729 -21.01 9.91 -11.37
C LEU A 729 -20.30 10.58 -10.19
N TYR A 730 -19.28 11.37 -10.51
CA TYR A 730 -18.61 12.25 -9.57
C TYR A 730 -18.81 13.71 -10.02
N LEU A 731 -19.63 14.45 -9.27
CA LEU A 731 -19.90 15.86 -9.50
C LEU A 731 -18.68 16.70 -9.11
N GLY A 732 -18.36 17.69 -9.93
CA GLY A 732 -17.23 18.57 -9.72
C GLY A 732 -16.37 18.69 -10.97
N GLN A 733 -15.55 19.74 -11.02
CA GLN A 733 -14.66 19.98 -12.14
C GLN A 733 -13.26 19.41 -11.84
N PRO A 734 -12.56 18.82 -12.82
CA PRO A 734 -11.15 18.46 -12.69
C PRO A 734 -10.33 19.66 -12.19
N GLY A 735 -9.70 19.53 -11.02
CA GLY A 735 -8.95 20.61 -10.36
C GLY A 735 -9.68 21.31 -9.19
N GLN A 736 -10.90 20.88 -8.83
CA GLN A 736 -11.54 21.27 -7.57
C GLN A 736 -11.06 20.42 -6.38
N ASP A 737 -10.97 21.04 -5.20
CA ASP A 737 -10.45 20.44 -3.97
C ASP A 737 -11.44 19.41 -3.37
N ASP A 738 -11.45 18.17 -3.89
CA ASP A 738 -11.86 16.90 -3.24
C ASP A 738 -12.18 15.76 -4.25
N LEU A 739 -12.34 16.07 -5.54
CA LEU A 739 -12.81 15.12 -6.57
C LEU A 739 -11.92 13.88 -6.64
N GLY A 740 -10.60 14.06 -6.70
CA GLY A 740 -9.64 12.96 -6.75
C GLY A 740 -9.68 12.07 -5.51
N SER A 741 -9.85 12.64 -4.31
CA SER A 741 -10.00 11.85 -3.08
C SER A 741 -11.30 11.06 -3.06
N ARG A 742 -12.43 11.64 -3.50
CA ARG A 742 -13.71 10.92 -3.55
C ARG A 742 -13.67 9.73 -4.51
N ILE A 743 -13.02 9.89 -5.66
CA ILE A 743 -12.79 8.80 -6.62
C ILE A 743 -11.96 7.66 -5.99
N LEU A 744 -10.86 8.00 -5.29
CA LEU A 744 -10.01 6.99 -4.64
C LEU A 744 -10.68 6.31 -3.44
N GLU A 745 -11.54 7.03 -2.72
CA GLU A 745 -12.31 6.51 -1.59
C GLU A 745 -13.55 5.73 -2.01
N GLY A 746 -13.90 5.71 -3.31
CA GLY A 746 -15.10 5.07 -3.82
C GLY A 746 -16.38 5.74 -3.32
N ARG A 747 -16.41 7.08 -3.32
CA ARG A 747 -17.53 7.92 -2.86
C ARG A 747 -18.15 8.72 -4.02
N PRO A 748 -18.79 8.05 -5.00
CA PRO A 748 -19.50 8.74 -6.08
C PRO A 748 -20.73 9.47 -5.54
N ASP A 749 -21.15 10.50 -6.25
CA ASP A 749 -22.39 11.24 -5.96
C ASP A 749 -23.61 10.52 -6.52
N GLY A 750 -23.43 9.70 -7.57
CA GLY A 750 -24.48 8.88 -8.16
C GLY A 750 -23.95 7.80 -9.10
N TRP A 751 -24.86 7.09 -9.75
CA TRP A 751 -24.55 6.11 -10.79
C TRP A 751 -25.46 6.33 -11.99
N MET A 752 -24.99 5.91 -13.16
CA MET A 752 -25.68 6.19 -14.42
C MET A 752 -25.56 5.02 -15.39
N PHE A 753 -26.65 4.73 -16.10
CA PHE A 753 -26.59 4.00 -17.36
C PHE A 753 -26.49 5.01 -18.49
N ASN A 754 -25.49 4.83 -19.35
CA ASN A 754 -25.23 5.67 -20.50
C ASN A 754 -25.14 7.18 -20.21
N GLY A 755 -24.35 7.54 -19.18
CA GLY A 755 -23.86 8.91 -18.97
C GLY A 755 -24.80 9.90 -18.29
N THR A 756 -26.06 9.53 -18.02
CA THR A 756 -27.01 10.38 -17.30
C THR A 756 -27.75 9.60 -16.21
N ALA A 757 -27.61 10.02 -14.96
CA ALA A 757 -28.36 9.47 -13.84
C ALA A 757 -29.87 9.67 -14.07
N ALA A 758 -30.66 8.60 -13.93
CA ALA A 758 -32.11 8.57 -14.20
C ALA A 758 -32.54 9.02 -15.62
N GLY A 759 -31.62 9.11 -16.59
CA GLY A 759 -31.94 9.63 -17.93
C GLY A 759 -33.04 8.83 -18.65
N TYR A 760 -33.03 7.50 -18.50
CA TYR A 760 -34.01 6.61 -19.11
C TYR A 760 -35.35 6.52 -18.37
N ASP A 761 -35.52 7.22 -17.24
CA ASP A 761 -36.86 7.43 -16.67
C ASP A 761 -37.63 8.50 -17.45
N HIS A 762 -36.91 9.51 -17.96
CA HIS A 762 -37.50 10.63 -18.69
C HIS A 762 -37.73 10.30 -20.16
N VAL A 763 -36.84 9.51 -20.76
CA VAL A 763 -36.99 9.00 -22.14
C VAL A 763 -36.78 7.48 -22.11
N PRO A 764 -37.86 6.71 -21.88
CA PRO A 764 -37.79 5.25 -21.80
C PRO A 764 -37.27 4.61 -23.09
N LEU A 765 -36.61 3.46 -22.94
CA LEU A 765 -36.34 2.55 -24.05
C LEU A 765 -37.66 1.99 -24.58
N THR A 766 -37.74 1.68 -25.88
CA THR A 766 -39.01 1.26 -26.50
C THR A 766 -38.94 -0.15 -27.07
N ALA A 767 -39.97 -0.94 -26.81
CA ALA A 767 -40.17 -2.28 -27.35
C ALA A 767 -41.67 -2.56 -27.53
N THR A 768 -41.98 -3.67 -28.18
CA THR A 768 -43.36 -4.15 -28.38
C THR A 768 -43.56 -5.46 -27.62
N ALA A 769 -44.73 -5.67 -27.02
CA ALA A 769 -45.04 -6.95 -26.39
C ALA A 769 -44.91 -8.10 -27.40
N GLY A 770 -44.28 -9.20 -27.00
CA GLY A 770 -43.95 -10.33 -27.86
C GLY A 770 -42.61 -10.23 -28.60
N GLU A 771 -41.97 -9.06 -28.66
CA GLU A 771 -40.61 -8.92 -29.21
C GLU A 771 -39.58 -9.56 -28.26
N ARG A 772 -38.61 -10.26 -28.86
CA ARG A 772 -37.40 -10.69 -28.16
C ARG A 772 -36.40 -9.56 -28.13
N VAL A 773 -35.95 -9.22 -26.93
CA VAL A 773 -35.00 -8.15 -26.66
C VAL A 773 -33.71 -8.74 -26.11
N ARG A 774 -32.58 -8.30 -26.64
CA ARG A 774 -31.25 -8.53 -26.05
C ARG A 774 -30.71 -7.23 -25.48
N ILE A 775 -30.25 -7.27 -24.23
CA ILE A 775 -29.66 -6.13 -23.55
C ILE A 775 -28.21 -6.47 -23.23
N TRP A 776 -27.29 -5.85 -23.96
CA TRP A 776 -25.86 -5.89 -23.69
C TRP A 776 -25.54 -4.94 -22.53
N VAL A 777 -24.77 -5.41 -21.56
CA VAL A 777 -24.40 -4.62 -20.38
C VAL A 777 -22.89 -4.66 -20.17
N VAL A 778 -22.29 -3.51 -19.92
CA VAL A 778 -20.87 -3.35 -19.56
C VAL A 778 -20.75 -2.53 -18.29
N ALA A 779 -19.98 -3.00 -17.31
CA ALA A 779 -19.70 -2.27 -16.08
C ALA A 779 -18.39 -1.48 -16.22
N ALA A 780 -18.44 -0.17 -16.48
CA ALA A 780 -17.24 0.65 -16.68
C ALA A 780 -16.51 1.03 -15.38
N GLY A 781 -17.22 1.19 -14.26
CA GLY A 781 -16.64 1.57 -12.96
C GLY A 781 -16.46 3.09 -12.78
N PRO A 782 -15.34 3.58 -12.19
CA PRO A 782 -14.06 2.87 -12.03
C PRO A 782 -13.95 1.93 -10.81
N GLY A 783 -14.83 2.02 -9.81
CA GLY A 783 -14.74 1.22 -8.57
C GLY A 783 -15.81 0.14 -8.41
N SER A 784 -16.95 0.27 -9.10
CA SER A 784 -18.16 -0.53 -8.89
C SER A 784 -18.58 -1.32 -10.13
N GLY A 785 -19.06 -2.55 -9.87
CA GLY A 785 -19.74 -3.38 -10.86
C GLY A 785 -21.23 -3.05 -10.97
N THR A 786 -22.02 -3.86 -11.67
CA THR A 786 -23.49 -3.76 -11.72
C THR A 786 -24.17 -5.08 -11.38
N ALA A 787 -25.30 -5.02 -10.71
CA ALA A 787 -26.24 -6.14 -10.58
C ALA A 787 -27.47 -5.86 -11.46
N PHE A 788 -27.31 -5.91 -12.78
CA PHE A 788 -28.36 -5.50 -13.72
C PHE A 788 -29.60 -6.38 -13.61
N HIS A 789 -30.74 -5.76 -13.36
CA HIS A 789 -32.04 -6.42 -13.18
C HIS A 789 -33.12 -5.71 -13.98
N LEU A 790 -34.02 -6.48 -14.60
CA LEU A 790 -35.25 -5.98 -15.18
C LEU A 790 -36.44 -6.44 -14.34
N VAL A 791 -37.17 -5.49 -13.78
CA VAL A 791 -38.32 -5.75 -12.92
C VAL A 791 -39.48 -6.26 -13.77
N GLY A 792 -40.09 -7.36 -13.34
CA GLY A 792 -41.32 -7.90 -13.94
C GLY A 792 -41.10 -8.95 -15.03
N VAL A 793 -39.87 -9.16 -15.51
CA VAL A 793 -39.57 -10.21 -16.51
C VAL A 793 -38.24 -10.89 -16.21
N PRO A 794 -38.20 -12.22 -15.99
CA PRO A 794 -36.94 -12.96 -15.86
C PRO A 794 -36.23 -13.11 -17.20
N PHE A 795 -34.91 -13.25 -17.16
CA PHE A 795 -34.08 -13.56 -18.32
C PHE A 795 -34.14 -15.06 -18.62
N ASP A 796 -34.34 -15.40 -19.89
CA ASP A 796 -34.28 -16.79 -20.38
C ASP A 796 -32.95 -17.14 -21.06
N THR A 797 -32.10 -16.13 -21.27
CA THR A 797 -30.75 -16.28 -21.82
C THR A 797 -29.83 -15.30 -21.10
N VAL A 798 -28.67 -15.77 -20.65
CA VAL A 798 -27.64 -14.95 -20.03
C VAL A 798 -26.27 -15.37 -20.54
N TYR A 799 -25.52 -14.39 -21.03
CA TYR A 799 -24.14 -14.53 -21.49
C TYR A 799 -23.26 -13.55 -20.70
N LYS A 800 -22.17 -14.04 -20.14
CA LYS A 800 -21.25 -13.27 -19.29
C LYS A 800 -19.81 -13.65 -19.64
N GLU A 801 -18.95 -12.67 -19.87
CA GLU A 801 -17.50 -12.84 -19.99
C GLU A 801 -17.08 -13.94 -20.98
N GLY A 802 -17.76 -14.02 -22.14
CA GLY A 802 -17.42 -15.01 -23.16
C GLY A 802 -18.19 -16.33 -23.08
N ALA A 803 -19.06 -16.52 -22.10
CA ALA A 803 -19.74 -17.79 -21.85
C ALA A 803 -21.26 -17.63 -21.60
N TYR A 804 -22.06 -18.56 -22.13
CA TYR A 804 -23.47 -18.68 -21.77
C TYR A 804 -23.60 -19.31 -20.38
N LEU A 805 -24.30 -18.62 -19.48
CA LEU A 805 -24.74 -19.14 -18.19
C LEU A 805 -26.14 -19.75 -18.26
N LEU A 806 -26.96 -19.25 -19.19
CA LEU A 806 -28.30 -19.72 -19.47
C LEU A 806 -28.57 -19.55 -20.97
N LYS A 807 -29.17 -20.55 -21.62
CA LYS A 807 -29.58 -20.48 -23.02
C LYS A 807 -31.08 -20.64 -23.17
N ARG A 808 -31.63 -20.00 -24.18
CA ARG A 808 -33.02 -20.17 -24.60
C ARG A 808 -33.36 -21.66 -24.76
N GLY A 809 -34.43 -22.09 -24.10
CA GLY A 809 -34.92 -23.47 -24.10
C GLY A 809 -34.47 -24.29 -22.89
N ASP A 810 -33.52 -23.79 -22.10
CA ASP A 810 -33.22 -24.36 -20.78
C ASP A 810 -34.45 -24.18 -19.86
N PRO A 811 -34.70 -25.12 -18.92
CA PRO A 811 -35.85 -25.03 -17.99
C PRO A 811 -35.67 -23.98 -16.88
N GLY A 812 -34.49 -23.36 -16.79
CA GLY A 812 -34.14 -22.37 -15.78
C GLY A 812 -34.40 -20.92 -16.25
N GLY A 813 -34.32 -19.99 -15.30
CA GLY A 813 -34.38 -18.55 -15.55
C GLY A 813 -33.37 -17.80 -14.69
N ALA A 814 -32.98 -16.61 -15.11
CA ALA A 814 -32.09 -15.74 -14.36
C ALA A 814 -32.78 -14.40 -14.06
N GLN A 815 -32.49 -13.85 -12.88
CA GLN A 815 -33.08 -12.58 -12.43
C GLN A 815 -32.13 -11.39 -12.57
N VAL A 816 -30.82 -11.64 -12.51
CA VAL A 816 -29.77 -10.61 -12.45
C VAL A 816 -28.62 -11.04 -13.35
N LEU A 817 -28.08 -10.09 -14.11
CA LEU A 817 -26.77 -10.20 -14.74
C LEU A 817 -25.77 -9.44 -13.84
N ASP A 818 -25.03 -10.18 -13.02
CA ASP A 818 -24.00 -9.62 -12.15
C ASP A 818 -22.70 -9.43 -12.93
N LEU A 819 -22.11 -8.23 -12.87
CA LEU A 819 -20.88 -7.87 -13.56
C LEU A 819 -19.97 -7.14 -12.58
N ALA A 820 -18.73 -7.62 -12.39
CA ALA A 820 -17.68 -6.86 -11.72
C ALA A 820 -17.23 -5.67 -12.59
N PRO A 821 -16.46 -4.69 -12.06
CA PRO A 821 -15.86 -3.64 -12.89
C PRO A 821 -15.08 -4.25 -14.07
N ALA A 822 -15.19 -3.63 -15.23
CA ALA A 822 -14.66 -4.07 -16.52
C ALA A 822 -15.28 -5.35 -17.11
N GLN A 823 -16.27 -5.97 -16.48
CA GLN A 823 -16.97 -7.12 -17.05
C GLN A 823 -18.14 -6.71 -17.95
N GLY A 824 -18.48 -7.58 -18.90
CA GLY A 824 -19.63 -7.40 -19.76
C GLY A 824 -20.32 -8.70 -20.17
N GLY A 825 -21.53 -8.55 -20.70
CA GLY A 825 -22.39 -9.65 -21.09
C GLY A 825 -23.67 -9.19 -21.75
N PHE A 826 -24.62 -10.11 -21.93
CA PHE A 826 -25.99 -9.76 -22.31
C PHE A 826 -27.01 -10.66 -21.62
N ALA A 827 -28.24 -10.15 -21.51
CA ALA A 827 -29.41 -10.92 -21.13
C ALA A 827 -30.49 -10.82 -22.22
N GLU A 828 -31.27 -11.87 -22.40
CA GLU A 828 -32.43 -11.86 -23.30
C GLU A 828 -33.72 -12.26 -22.60
N LEU A 829 -34.82 -11.72 -23.12
CA LEU A 829 -36.18 -11.93 -22.64
C LEU A 829 -37.19 -11.60 -23.74
N VAL A 830 -38.47 -11.90 -23.45
CA VAL A 830 -39.63 -11.45 -24.23
C VAL A 830 -40.57 -10.72 -23.28
N PHE A 831 -40.99 -9.51 -23.64
CA PHE A 831 -41.99 -8.78 -22.86
C PHE A 831 -43.38 -9.41 -23.07
N PRO A 832 -44.06 -9.91 -22.01
CA PRO A 832 -45.30 -10.65 -22.18
C PRO A 832 -46.50 -9.75 -22.46
N GLU A 833 -46.50 -8.52 -21.96
CA GLU A 833 -47.60 -7.57 -22.08
C GLU A 833 -47.09 -6.13 -22.20
N ALA A 834 -47.99 -5.22 -22.61
CA ALA A 834 -47.69 -3.80 -22.69
C ALA A 834 -47.60 -3.20 -21.27
N GLY A 835 -46.67 -2.27 -21.06
CA GLY A 835 -46.43 -1.69 -19.74
C GLY A 835 -45.14 -0.90 -19.65
N HIS A 836 -44.81 -0.47 -18.43
CA HIS A 836 -43.52 0.15 -18.13
C HIS A 836 -42.72 -0.80 -17.24
N TYR A 837 -41.57 -1.25 -17.71
CA TYR A 837 -40.70 -2.20 -17.01
C TYR A 837 -39.42 -1.50 -16.55
N PRO A 838 -39.23 -1.28 -15.24
CA PRO A 838 -38.01 -0.70 -14.72
C PRO A 838 -36.81 -1.62 -14.88
N PHE A 839 -35.68 -1.08 -15.30
CA PHE A 839 -34.38 -1.74 -15.16
C PHE A 839 -33.52 -0.98 -14.16
N VAL A 840 -32.70 -1.70 -13.38
CA VAL A 840 -31.93 -1.14 -12.26
C VAL A 840 -30.58 -1.83 -12.07
N ASP A 841 -29.64 -1.17 -11.41
CA ASP A 841 -28.63 -1.86 -10.61
C ASP A 841 -29.25 -2.33 -9.29
N HIS A 842 -29.41 -3.63 -9.09
CA HIS A 842 -30.04 -4.20 -7.90
C HIS A 842 -29.19 -4.02 -6.61
N THR A 843 -28.02 -3.40 -6.70
CA THR A 843 -27.40 -2.75 -5.56
C THR A 843 -28.21 -1.49 -5.21
N MET A 844 -29.32 -1.67 -4.50
CA MET A 844 -30.40 -0.67 -4.36
C MET A 844 -29.97 0.78 -4.08
N PRO A 845 -28.98 1.07 -3.22
CA PRO A 845 -28.52 2.46 -3.03
C PRO A 845 -28.02 3.14 -4.33
N ARG A 846 -27.52 2.37 -5.29
CA ARG A 846 -27.07 2.85 -6.60
C ARG A 846 -28.23 3.12 -7.54
N ALA A 847 -29.24 2.25 -7.52
CA ALA A 847 -30.50 2.53 -8.20
C ALA A 847 -31.13 3.80 -7.65
N GLU A 848 -31.28 3.94 -6.33
CA GLU A 848 -31.82 5.15 -5.71
C GLU A 848 -31.01 6.42 -6.02
N ALA A 849 -29.74 6.28 -6.38
CA ALA A 849 -28.84 7.36 -6.77
C ALA A 849 -28.65 7.51 -8.31
N GLY A 850 -29.54 6.92 -9.11
CA GLY A 850 -29.68 7.20 -10.55
C GLY A 850 -29.39 6.05 -11.52
N ALA A 851 -28.94 4.87 -11.07
CA ALA A 851 -28.73 3.70 -11.95
C ALA A 851 -30.03 2.94 -12.23
N HIS A 852 -30.97 3.59 -12.90
CA HIS A 852 -32.24 3.01 -13.32
C HIS A 852 -32.80 3.69 -14.58
N GLY A 853 -33.80 3.03 -15.16
CA GLY A 853 -34.54 3.51 -16.32
C GLY A 853 -35.77 2.67 -16.59
N LEU A 854 -36.51 3.01 -17.64
CA LEU A 854 -37.73 2.33 -18.03
C LEU A 854 -37.63 1.75 -19.44
N PHE A 855 -38.25 0.60 -19.65
CA PHE A 855 -38.77 0.18 -20.95
C PHE A 855 -40.25 0.54 -21.05
N ALA A 856 -40.64 1.36 -22.02
CA ALA A 856 -42.02 1.56 -22.43
C ALA A 856 -42.37 0.54 -23.52
N VAL A 857 -43.19 -0.44 -23.15
CA VAL A 857 -43.61 -1.55 -24.01
C VAL A 857 -45.01 -1.30 -24.52
N SER A 858 -45.18 -1.19 -25.84
CA SER A 858 -46.48 -1.03 -26.47
C SER A 858 -47.16 -2.37 -26.76
N ALA A 859 -48.47 -2.33 -26.97
CA ALA A 859 -49.18 -3.49 -27.53
C ALA A 859 -48.69 -3.79 -28.98
N PRO A 860 -48.84 -5.04 -29.46
CA PRO A 860 -48.42 -5.49 -30.80
C PRO A 860 -48.99 -4.69 -31.98
#